data_AF-A0A4U6SXB3-F1
#
_entry.id   AF-A0A4U6SXB3-F1
#
_cell.length_a   1.000
_cell.length_b   1.000
_cell.length_c   1.000
_cell.angle_alpha   90.00
_cell.angle_beta   90.00
_cell.angle_gamma   90.00
#
_symmetry.space_group_name_H-M   'P 1'
#
loop_
_entity.id
_entity.type
_entity.pdbx_description
1 polymer ?
#
loop_
_entity_poly.entity_id
_entity_poly.type
_entity_poly.pdbx_seq_one_letter_code
_entity_poly.pdbx_strand_id
1 'polypeptide(L)'
;MERLKSAVPAELRRAVGEGSAADLPNTTSRLLAFFDSLPLFHQVMRELTDPELSLCRKDEGRAVELKGQGNACFSRREFGEALRFYSQALRHVPINPDRMDVNLVSAIYINRASTMHAWYRKGMVKTSLKNYSSAINDLEVALNMEVTSLGKRNIEQEIKLILQKQENVTEVGTSNCDSKDADLPLSGQPQKVIIESISTPNKGRGMASTDDIPPASLIHVEDPLAAIILKSSRETHCHFCFNEAPADVVFCPLCTIPIYCSKRCQEQAVGDISCNQDAHLGHATSLAKLSITSSCKSPSSTLFAEHRHECGGAHWAAVLPADKVLAGRIMARDIEKRMLYGKSAAISGPNLDLVHHYDRHSPVNKLESQIYAIVLLLCLQNHYRSDLLWTEESLSQLVLLIFQIKVNSIAIVRMKSMDGGLELTVNRGVSAAEGANMCSVEQVRVAQAIYVSGSMFNHSCRPNVHAYFLSRALVLRSTEFIKSGSPVELSYGPQAGEMHLSDRQKSLQENYYFSCQCSSCSELNLSDLVMNSFCCPQRNCLGAISESTYYRSKENFVNVSLGGSYVSKLSLPDISKVGKDMEEVARSLFGNSDVSLNIDPGCCMNCRSHIDVASAAATSHREASKVDRLKEITLLDKTLILEALQSLKQLKKLRHPYSKALAQAEDTIAEAFVKIGDQEQAQKHCEASIQILKKLYHPKHIAIAHELIKLVSILLSLGDTASAAATFARAEAIFSLYYGSHMEKILAYLGTLKRAVRCESTEAC
;
A
#
# COMPACT_ATOMS: atom_id res chain seq x y z
N MET A 1 -1.31 15.80 -23.02
CA MET A 1 -0.86 14.70 -23.90
C MET A 1 -1.65 14.64 -25.20
N GLU A 2 -2.97 14.38 -25.20
CA GLU A 2 -3.79 14.19 -26.42
C GLU A 2 -3.51 15.18 -27.58
N ARG A 3 -3.50 16.49 -27.33
CA ARG A 3 -3.23 17.51 -28.36
C ARG A 3 -1.87 17.35 -29.08
N LEU A 4 -0.87 16.79 -28.42
CA LEU A 4 0.42 16.44 -29.04
C LEU A 4 0.29 15.17 -29.87
N LYS A 5 -0.31 14.10 -29.32
CA LYS A 5 -0.56 12.84 -30.06
C LYS A 5 -1.38 13.04 -31.33
N SER A 6 -2.38 13.93 -31.31
CA SER A 6 -3.21 14.27 -32.47
C SER A 6 -2.47 15.10 -33.53
N ALA A 7 -1.45 15.87 -33.12
CA ALA A 7 -0.66 16.69 -34.04
C ALA A 7 0.35 15.87 -34.85
N VAL A 8 0.84 14.73 -34.33
CA VAL A 8 1.83 13.90 -35.03
C VAL A 8 1.28 13.40 -36.38
N PRO A 9 2.02 13.58 -37.50
CA PRO A 9 1.61 13.10 -38.82
C PRO A 9 1.28 11.61 -38.85
N ALA A 10 0.28 11.21 -39.64
CA ALA A 10 -0.21 9.82 -39.68
C ALA A 10 0.88 8.81 -40.09
N GLU A 11 1.77 9.19 -41.00
CA GLU A 11 2.91 8.35 -41.42
C GLU A 11 3.90 8.10 -40.27
N LEU A 12 4.23 9.14 -39.49
CA LEU A 12 5.12 9.01 -38.34
C LEU A 12 4.47 8.24 -37.18
N ARG A 13 3.16 8.43 -36.95
CA ARG A 13 2.38 7.59 -36.02
C ARG A 13 2.37 6.12 -36.42
N ARG A 14 2.30 5.82 -37.73
CA ARG A 14 2.41 4.46 -38.26
C ARG A 14 3.81 3.88 -38.04
N ALA A 15 4.86 4.62 -38.42
CA ALA A 15 6.25 4.18 -38.25
C ALA A 15 6.60 3.87 -36.78
N VAL A 16 6.15 4.69 -35.84
CA VAL A 16 6.31 4.44 -34.39
C VAL A 16 5.48 3.23 -33.91
N GLY A 17 4.33 2.98 -34.53
CA GLY A 17 3.44 1.88 -34.16
C GLY A 17 3.93 0.51 -34.62
N GLU A 18 4.31 0.43 -35.90
CA GLU A 18 4.80 -0.79 -36.57
C GLU A 18 6.27 -1.08 -36.19
N GLY A 19 7.07 -0.05 -35.92
CA GLY A 19 8.49 -0.15 -35.58
C GLY A 19 8.80 -0.95 -34.31
N SER A 20 9.95 -1.61 -34.33
CA SER A 20 10.55 -2.40 -33.27
C SER A 20 11.41 -1.56 -32.31
N ALA A 21 12.00 -2.19 -31.30
CA ALA A 21 13.02 -1.57 -30.46
C ALA A 21 14.27 -1.10 -31.26
N ALA A 22 14.58 -1.72 -32.40
CA ALA A 22 15.70 -1.30 -33.26
C ALA A 22 15.40 -0.01 -34.05
N ASP A 23 14.13 0.33 -34.26
CA ASP A 23 13.69 1.52 -34.98
C ASP A 23 13.66 2.78 -34.08
N LEU A 24 14.01 2.66 -32.79
CA LEU A 24 13.96 3.74 -31.82
C LEU A 24 14.83 4.97 -32.17
N PRO A 25 16.08 4.87 -32.66
CA PRO A 25 16.88 6.03 -33.01
C PRO A 25 16.19 6.90 -34.08
N ASN A 26 15.82 6.27 -35.21
CA ASN A 26 15.11 6.91 -36.32
C ASN A 26 13.74 7.48 -35.88
N THR A 27 12.90 6.69 -35.20
CA THR A 27 11.55 7.13 -34.83
C THR A 27 11.55 8.24 -33.79
N THR A 28 12.45 8.20 -32.81
CA THR A 28 12.56 9.26 -31.79
C THR A 28 13.19 10.54 -32.34
N SER A 29 14.22 10.47 -33.18
CA SER A 29 14.78 11.65 -33.87
C SER A 29 13.77 12.32 -34.80
N ARG A 30 12.98 11.54 -35.56
CA ARG A 30 11.89 12.08 -36.41
C ARG A 30 10.78 12.75 -35.59
N LEU A 31 10.46 12.25 -34.40
CA LEU A 31 9.52 12.91 -33.49
C LEU A 31 10.10 14.19 -32.88
N LEU A 32 11.36 14.17 -32.45
CA LEU A 32 12.03 15.34 -31.87
C LEU A 32 12.03 16.52 -32.88
N ALA A 33 12.54 16.29 -34.09
CA ALA A 33 12.55 17.31 -35.15
C ALA A 33 11.14 17.82 -35.54
N PHE A 34 10.10 16.98 -35.40
CA PHE A 34 8.71 17.42 -35.55
C PHE A 34 8.26 18.32 -34.39
N PHE A 35 8.57 17.96 -33.14
CA PHE A 35 8.18 18.73 -31.97
C PHE A 35 8.93 20.06 -31.84
N ASP A 36 10.19 20.12 -32.25
CA ASP A 36 10.99 21.36 -32.35
C ASP A 36 10.41 22.35 -33.38
N SER A 37 9.57 21.87 -34.31
CA SER A 37 8.83 22.74 -35.25
C SER A 37 7.46 23.22 -34.71
N LEU A 38 6.99 22.71 -33.57
CA LEU A 38 5.61 22.84 -33.11
C LEU A 38 5.45 23.85 -31.96
N PRO A 39 4.82 25.03 -32.16
CA PRO A 39 4.67 26.05 -31.11
C PRO A 39 3.95 25.57 -29.84
N LEU A 40 3.00 24.64 -29.98
CA LEU A 40 2.31 24.01 -28.86
C LEU A 40 3.26 23.19 -27.97
N PHE A 41 4.30 22.59 -28.54
CA PHE A 41 5.29 21.83 -27.78
C PHE A 41 6.21 22.77 -26.99
N HIS A 42 6.67 23.87 -27.61
CA HIS A 42 7.41 24.92 -26.90
C HIS A 42 6.63 25.52 -25.72
N GLN A 43 5.31 25.73 -25.86
CA GLN A 43 4.46 26.15 -24.74
C GLN A 43 4.50 25.12 -23.60
N VAL A 44 4.25 23.84 -23.89
CA VAL A 44 4.26 22.76 -22.88
C VAL A 44 5.64 22.64 -22.21
N MET A 45 6.73 22.73 -22.97
CA MET A 45 8.07 22.69 -22.40
C MET A 45 8.34 23.88 -21.49
N ARG A 46 7.94 25.10 -21.89
CA ARG A 46 8.05 26.29 -21.06
C ARG A 46 7.25 26.15 -19.77
N GLU A 47 6.00 25.69 -19.84
CA GLU A 47 5.16 25.45 -18.66
C GLU A 47 5.85 24.48 -17.67
N LEU A 48 6.52 23.43 -18.15
CA LEU A 48 7.18 22.42 -17.30
C LEU A 48 8.52 22.88 -16.66
N THR A 49 9.19 23.87 -17.25
CA THR A 49 10.60 24.22 -16.93
C THR A 49 10.88 25.69 -16.58
N ASP A 50 9.98 26.63 -16.89
CA ASP A 50 10.09 28.06 -16.55
C ASP A 50 9.76 28.27 -15.05
N PRO A 51 10.71 28.76 -14.23
CA PRO A 51 10.48 28.93 -12.79
C PRO A 51 9.31 29.85 -12.46
N GLU A 52 9.04 30.87 -13.29
CA GLU A 52 7.97 31.84 -13.05
C GLU A 52 6.57 31.28 -13.36
N LEU A 53 6.49 30.26 -14.22
CA LEU A 53 5.25 29.53 -14.52
C LEU A 53 5.05 28.30 -13.61
N SER A 54 6.00 28.02 -12.71
CA SER A 54 6.00 26.76 -11.98
C SER A 54 4.89 26.67 -10.92
N LEU A 55 3.97 25.71 -11.04
CA LEU A 55 2.87 25.51 -10.09
C LEU A 55 3.35 25.19 -8.66
N CYS A 56 4.63 24.84 -8.52
CA CYS A 56 5.28 24.53 -7.25
C CYS A 56 5.98 25.73 -6.58
N ARG A 57 5.95 26.93 -7.21
CA ARG A 57 6.63 28.13 -6.72
C ARG A 57 6.13 28.51 -5.32
N LYS A 58 7.07 28.92 -4.46
CA LYS A 58 6.77 29.58 -3.18
C LYS A 58 6.31 31.02 -3.45
N ASP A 59 5.40 31.52 -2.62
CA ASP A 59 4.70 32.78 -2.85
C ASP A 59 4.39 33.45 -1.51
N GLU A 60 4.98 34.62 -1.30
CA GLU A 60 4.89 35.37 -0.04
C GLU A 60 3.49 35.96 0.18
N GLY A 61 2.86 36.48 -0.87
CA GLY A 61 1.50 37.03 -0.80
C GLY A 61 0.50 35.96 -0.39
N ARG A 62 0.60 34.77 -0.98
CA ARG A 62 -0.21 33.60 -0.61
C ARG A 62 0.10 33.09 0.81
N ALA A 63 1.35 33.16 1.26
CA ALA A 63 1.69 32.82 2.64
C ALA A 63 1.09 33.81 3.66
N VAL A 64 1.06 35.11 3.33
CA VAL A 64 0.39 36.15 4.13
C VAL A 64 -1.13 35.98 4.13
N GLU A 65 -1.74 35.65 2.98
CA GLU A 65 -3.17 35.36 2.86
C GLU A 65 -3.57 34.18 3.76
N LEU A 66 -2.85 33.05 3.66
CA LEU A 66 -3.09 31.85 4.46
C LEU A 66 -2.87 32.09 5.96
N LYS A 67 -1.87 32.91 6.34
CA LYS A 67 -1.71 33.39 7.72
C LYS A 67 -2.93 34.21 8.17
N GLY A 68 -3.48 35.07 7.32
CA GLY A 68 -4.71 35.83 7.59
C GLY A 68 -5.94 34.94 7.79
N GLN A 69 -6.12 33.92 6.94
CA GLN A 69 -7.18 32.92 7.06
C GLN A 69 -7.03 32.10 8.35
N GLY A 70 -5.81 31.72 8.72
CA GLY A 70 -5.50 31.08 9.99
C GLY A 70 -5.83 31.95 11.21
N ASN A 71 -5.50 33.25 11.15
CA ASN A 71 -5.84 34.23 12.20
C ASN A 71 -7.37 34.34 12.39
N ALA A 72 -8.13 34.34 11.29
CA ALA A 72 -9.60 34.40 11.33
C ALA A 72 -10.22 33.12 11.93
N CYS A 73 -9.70 31.94 11.59
CA CYS A 73 -10.14 30.68 12.22
C CYS A 73 -9.76 30.66 13.71
N PHE A 74 -8.57 31.15 14.07
CA PHE A 74 -8.12 31.24 15.45
C PHE A 74 -9.01 32.16 16.30
N SER A 75 -9.43 33.31 15.79
CA SER A 75 -10.36 34.22 16.51
C SER A 75 -11.77 33.62 16.66
N ARG A 76 -12.23 32.82 15.69
CA ARG A 76 -13.46 31.99 15.80
C ARG A 76 -13.30 30.75 16.69
N ARG A 77 -12.11 30.50 17.25
CA ARG A 77 -11.73 29.30 18.05
C ARG A 77 -11.73 27.97 17.27
N GLU A 78 -11.67 28.05 15.94
CA GLU A 78 -11.57 26.92 15.01
C GLU A 78 -10.11 26.43 14.92
N PHE A 79 -9.55 25.99 16.05
CA PHE A 79 -8.11 25.76 16.20
C PHE A 79 -7.54 24.69 15.25
N GLY A 80 -8.35 23.72 14.79
CA GLY A 80 -7.92 22.75 13.77
C GLY A 80 -7.68 23.39 12.40
N GLU A 81 -8.65 24.20 11.94
CA GLU A 81 -8.54 24.92 10.67
C GLU A 81 -7.49 26.03 10.73
N ALA A 82 -7.37 26.72 11.87
CA ALA A 82 -6.29 27.67 12.10
C ALA A 82 -4.92 27.02 11.90
N LEU A 83 -4.68 25.86 12.51
CA LEU A 83 -3.45 25.08 12.29
C LEU A 83 -3.28 24.70 10.82
N ARG A 84 -4.33 24.19 10.17
CA ARG A 84 -4.28 23.76 8.75
C ARG A 84 -3.85 24.91 7.84
N PHE A 85 -4.41 26.11 8.05
CA PHE A 85 -4.01 27.31 7.33
C PHE A 85 -2.59 27.77 7.66
N TYR A 86 -2.14 27.72 8.93
CA TYR A 86 -0.74 28.04 9.28
C TYR A 86 0.26 27.01 8.73
N SER A 87 -0.09 25.72 8.63
CA SER A 87 0.71 24.70 7.91
C SER A 87 0.87 25.06 6.43
N GLN A 88 -0.23 25.46 5.78
CA GLN A 88 -0.21 25.88 4.37
C GLN A 88 0.56 27.20 4.18
N ALA A 89 0.50 28.13 5.13
CA ALA A 89 1.29 29.36 5.10
C ALA A 89 2.80 29.05 5.10
N LEU A 90 3.30 28.23 6.03
CA LEU A 90 4.72 27.81 6.06
C LEU A 90 5.16 27.12 4.75
N ARG A 91 4.30 26.28 4.17
CA ARG A 91 4.57 25.63 2.87
C ARG A 91 4.84 26.67 1.77
N HIS A 92 4.11 27.77 1.76
CA HIS A 92 4.23 28.82 0.74
C HIS A 92 5.35 29.84 0.96
N VAL A 93 5.88 30.06 2.18
CA VAL A 93 6.93 31.08 2.40
C VAL A 93 8.19 30.80 1.55
N PRO A 94 8.71 31.77 0.77
CA PRO A 94 9.98 31.65 0.05
C PRO A 94 11.19 31.69 0.99
N ILE A 95 12.27 31.00 0.61
CA ILE A 95 13.59 31.15 1.25
C ILE A 95 14.44 32.03 0.34
N ASN A 96 14.67 33.28 0.76
CA ASN A 96 15.49 34.26 0.06
C ASN A 96 16.51 34.83 1.07
N PRO A 97 17.84 34.69 0.87
CA PRO A 97 18.82 35.19 1.84
C PRO A 97 18.76 36.71 2.03
N ASP A 98 18.43 37.48 0.98
CA ASP A 98 18.43 38.95 1.00
C ASP A 98 17.07 39.55 1.38
N ARG A 99 16.00 38.74 1.40
CA ARG A 99 14.60 39.19 1.64
C ARG A 99 13.72 38.21 2.40
N MET A 100 14.27 37.29 3.20
CA MET A 100 13.43 36.55 4.13
C MET A 100 12.93 37.52 5.20
N ASP A 101 11.64 37.87 5.15
CA ASP A 101 11.00 38.49 6.31
C ASP A 101 10.93 37.45 7.43
N VAL A 102 11.97 37.45 8.27
CA VAL A 102 12.07 36.57 9.45
C VAL A 102 10.85 36.77 10.35
N ASN A 103 10.26 37.96 10.38
CA ASN A 103 9.05 38.26 11.14
C ASN A 103 7.84 37.47 10.61
N LEU A 104 7.69 37.28 9.30
CA LEU A 104 6.63 36.45 8.72
C LEU A 104 6.77 34.98 9.14
N VAL A 105 7.96 34.40 8.99
CA VAL A 105 8.25 33.01 9.37
C VAL A 105 8.02 32.80 10.87
N SER A 106 8.65 33.63 11.70
CA SER A 106 8.52 33.57 13.16
C SER A 106 7.06 33.76 13.61
N ALA A 107 6.32 34.70 13.03
CA ALA A 107 4.92 34.91 13.37
C ALA A 107 4.04 33.69 13.00
N ILE A 108 4.29 33.00 11.89
CA ILE A 108 3.53 31.79 11.56
C ILE A 108 3.86 30.66 12.55
N TYR A 109 5.13 30.47 12.93
CA TYR A 109 5.49 29.50 13.98
C TYR A 109 4.91 29.85 15.36
N ILE A 110 4.92 31.12 15.76
CA ILE A 110 4.30 31.61 16.99
C ILE A 110 2.78 31.35 16.96
N ASN A 111 2.13 31.55 15.82
CA ASN A 111 0.69 31.28 15.68
C ASN A 111 0.37 29.78 15.72
N ARG A 112 1.22 28.90 15.16
CA ARG A 112 1.12 27.43 15.32
C ARG A 112 1.24 27.04 16.80
N ALA A 113 2.26 27.53 17.50
CA ALA A 113 2.48 27.25 18.92
C ALA A 113 1.35 27.78 19.80
N SER A 114 0.82 28.97 19.49
CA SER A 114 -0.37 29.53 20.15
C SER A 114 -1.61 28.68 19.93
N THR A 115 -1.71 28.01 18.78
CA THR A 115 -2.81 27.08 18.45
C THR A 115 -2.68 25.77 19.23
N MET A 116 -1.47 25.20 19.35
CA MET A 116 -1.20 24.08 20.28
C MET A 116 -1.58 24.44 21.71
N HIS A 117 -1.16 25.61 22.18
CA HIS A 117 -1.42 26.05 23.55
C HIS A 117 -2.92 26.34 23.79
N ALA A 118 -3.66 26.73 22.75
CA ALA A 118 -5.12 26.85 22.81
C ALA A 118 -5.82 25.48 22.90
N TRP A 119 -5.39 24.48 22.12
CA TRP A 119 -5.85 23.09 22.26
C TRP A 119 -5.55 22.53 23.66
N TYR A 120 -4.33 22.72 24.17
CA TYR A 120 -3.94 22.31 25.52
C TYR A 120 -4.86 22.91 26.59
N ARG A 121 -5.08 24.25 26.57
CA ARG A 121 -5.99 24.92 27.51
C ARG A 121 -7.43 24.43 27.38
N LYS A 122 -7.92 24.20 26.16
CA LYS A 122 -9.28 23.69 25.89
C LYS A 122 -9.46 22.28 26.47
N GLY A 123 -8.45 21.42 26.34
CA GLY A 123 -8.36 20.13 27.01
C GLY A 123 -8.40 20.25 28.53
N MET A 124 -7.49 21.04 29.13
CA MET A 124 -7.44 21.22 30.59
C MET A 124 -8.73 21.81 31.18
N VAL A 125 -9.43 22.71 30.46
CA VAL A 125 -10.76 23.21 30.86
C VAL A 125 -11.80 22.09 30.82
N LYS A 126 -11.82 21.25 29.77
CA LYS A 126 -12.72 20.09 29.71
C LYS A 126 -12.43 19.07 30.82
N THR A 127 -11.17 18.86 31.18
CA THR A 127 -10.75 18.07 32.35
C THR A 127 -11.34 18.65 33.64
N SER A 128 -11.26 19.96 33.85
CA SER A 128 -11.89 20.63 35.00
C SER A 128 -13.42 20.50 35.01
N LEU A 129 -14.04 20.41 33.82
CA LEU A 129 -15.47 20.15 33.63
C LEU A 129 -15.84 18.65 33.64
N LYS A 130 -14.90 17.75 33.97
CA LYS A 130 -15.04 16.28 33.97
C LYS A 130 -15.42 15.64 32.62
N ASN A 131 -15.31 16.37 31.51
CA ASN A 131 -15.54 15.84 30.16
C ASN A 131 -14.24 15.24 29.61
N TYR A 132 -13.82 14.11 30.19
CA TYR A 132 -12.47 13.57 30.05
C TYR A 132 -12.15 13.05 28.64
N SER A 133 -13.06 12.34 27.96
CA SER A 133 -12.84 11.89 26.57
C SER A 133 -12.61 13.07 25.62
N SER A 134 -13.49 14.08 25.70
CA SER A 134 -13.32 15.30 24.93
C SER A 134 -12.06 16.08 25.32
N ALA A 135 -11.52 15.89 26.53
CA ALA A 135 -10.30 16.53 27.00
C ALA A 135 -9.04 15.84 26.47
N ILE A 136 -9.01 14.50 26.51
CA ILE A 136 -7.93 13.67 25.95
C ILE A 136 -7.78 13.99 24.46
N ASN A 137 -8.87 13.97 23.69
CA ASN A 137 -8.80 14.22 22.24
C ASN A 137 -8.34 15.68 21.92
N ASP A 138 -8.55 16.64 22.83
CA ASP A 138 -7.97 17.99 22.70
C ASP A 138 -6.48 18.04 23.09
N LEU A 139 -6.06 17.25 24.08
CA LEU A 139 -4.67 17.17 24.56
C LEU A 139 -3.79 16.35 23.62
N GLU A 140 -4.30 15.31 22.96
CA GLU A 140 -3.58 14.55 21.94
C GLU A 140 -3.28 15.39 20.70
N VAL A 141 -4.21 16.29 20.30
CA VAL A 141 -3.91 17.29 19.28
C VAL A 141 -2.78 18.21 19.73
N ALA A 142 -2.77 18.65 20.99
CA ALA A 142 -1.66 19.45 21.52
C ALA A 142 -0.33 18.67 21.58
N LEU A 143 -0.35 17.39 21.99
CA LEU A 143 0.82 16.50 22.05
C LEU A 143 1.45 16.24 20.67
N ASN A 144 0.61 16.11 19.63
CA ASN A 144 1.03 15.97 18.25
C ASN A 144 1.63 17.27 17.66
N MET A 145 1.37 18.43 18.28
CA MET A 145 1.91 19.74 17.89
C MET A 145 3.10 20.21 18.75
N GLU A 146 3.30 19.63 19.93
CA GLU A 146 4.39 20.00 20.84
C GLU A 146 5.74 19.48 20.31
N VAL A 147 6.75 20.34 20.31
CA VAL A 147 8.07 20.05 19.69
C VAL A 147 9.16 19.72 20.71
N THR A 148 8.95 20.06 21.98
CA THR A 148 9.91 19.81 23.06
C THR A 148 9.66 18.47 23.73
N SER A 149 10.73 17.70 23.99
CA SER A 149 10.64 16.43 24.71
C SER A 149 10.24 16.59 26.18
N LEU A 150 10.29 17.81 26.74
CA LEU A 150 9.71 18.13 28.05
C LEU A 150 8.21 18.38 27.94
N GLY A 151 7.77 19.25 27.01
CA GLY A 151 6.36 19.52 26.77
C GLY A 151 5.57 18.26 26.42
N LYS A 152 6.12 17.38 25.56
CA LYS A 152 5.49 16.09 25.25
C LYS A 152 5.27 15.24 26.50
N ARG A 153 6.31 15.02 27.30
CA ARG A 153 6.20 14.27 28.56
C ARG A 153 5.23 14.91 29.55
N ASN A 154 5.12 16.23 29.59
CA ASN A 154 4.14 16.90 30.44
C ASN A 154 2.70 16.66 29.96
N ILE A 155 2.43 16.73 28.65
CA ILE A 155 1.10 16.47 28.09
C ILE A 155 0.75 14.97 28.19
N GLU A 156 1.71 14.07 27.94
CA GLU A 156 1.60 12.62 28.17
C GLU A 156 1.28 12.31 29.64
N GLN A 157 1.90 13.02 30.59
CA GLN A 157 1.61 12.91 32.02
C GLN A 157 0.22 13.44 32.37
N GLU A 158 -0.23 14.57 31.81
CA GLU A 158 -1.59 15.06 32.03
C GLU A 158 -2.65 14.11 31.44
N ILE A 159 -2.44 13.56 30.23
CA ILE A 159 -3.31 12.52 29.66
C ILE A 159 -3.34 11.28 30.57
N LYS A 160 -2.18 10.80 31.04
CA LYS A 160 -2.11 9.69 32.01
C LYS A 160 -2.83 10.00 33.32
N LEU A 161 -2.69 11.21 33.85
CA LEU A 161 -3.38 11.67 35.05
C LEU A 161 -4.90 11.82 34.85
N ILE A 162 -5.37 12.06 33.63
CA ILE A 162 -6.80 12.11 33.29
C ILE A 162 -7.38 10.69 33.20
N LEU A 163 -6.67 9.76 32.56
CA LEU A 163 -7.02 8.34 32.54
C LEU A 163 -7.10 7.78 33.98
N GLN A 164 -6.10 8.07 34.81
CA GLN A 164 -6.12 7.72 36.24
C GLN A 164 -7.27 8.40 37.01
N LYS A 165 -7.73 9.58 36.61
CA LYS A 165 -8.92 10.24 37.20
C LYS A 165 -10.25 9.67 36.70
N GLN A 166 -10.26 8.87 35.63
CA GLN A 166 -11.41 8.04 35.26
C GLN A 166 -11.47 6.76 36.12
N GLU A 167 -10.32 6.16 36.43
CA GLU A 167 -10.21 4.93 37.24
C GLU A 167 -10.64 5.16 38.71
N ASN A 168 -10.32 6.33 39.30
CA ASN A 168 -10.59 6.69 40.70
C ASN A 168 -12.08 6.99 41.04
N VAL A 169 -13.03 6.33 40.37
CA VAL A 169 -14.46 6.27 40.78
C VAL A 169 -14.80 4.96 41.50
N THR A 170 -13.89 3.97 41.45
CA THR A 170 -13.86 2.78 42.32
C THR A 170 -12.54 2.73 43.09
N GLU A 171 -12.56 2.13 44.29
CA GLU A 171 -11.62 2.52 45.36
C GLU A 171 -10.19 1.95 45.28
N VAL A 172 -9.22 2.85 45.43
CA VAL A 172 -8.03 2.79 46.32
C VAL A 172 -7.26 1.46 46.42
N GLY A 173 -6.02 1.45 45.89
CA GLY A 173 -5.07 0.35 46.10
C GLY A 173 -3.62 0.66 45.69
N THR A 174 -2.95 1.62 46.36
CA THR A 174 -1.57 2.01 46.00
C THR A 174 -0.52 1.03 46.52
N SER A 175 0.36 0.53 45.63
CA SER A 175 1.70 0.08 46.00
C SER A 175 2.72 0.36 44.88
N ASN A 176 3.94 0.71 45.25
CA ASN A 176 5.05 0.90 44.31
C ASN A 176 5.88 -0.38 44.20
N CYS A 177 6.36 -0.70 43.00
CA CYS A 177 7.66 -1.35 42.84
C CYS A 177 8.42 -0.77 41.65
N ASP A 178 9.60 -0.20 41.93
CA ASP A 178 10.61 0.01 40.90
C ASP A 178 11.20 -1.34 40.51
N SER A 179 11.27 -1.63 39.21
CA SER A 179 12.23 -2.60 38.68
C SER A 179 12.87 -2.03 37.43
N LYS A 180 14.16 -2.28 37.28
CA LYS A 180 14.98 -1.71 36.20
C LYS A 180 14.95 -2.64 35.01
N ASP A 181 14.85 -2.09 33.80
CA ASP A 181 15.10 -2.85 32.58
C ASP A 181 16.49 -3.49 32.65
N ALA A 182 16.53 -4.81 32.51
CA ALA A 182 17.75 -5.60 32.41
C ALA A 182 17.78 -6.23 31.02
N ASP A 183 18.79 -5.88 30.22
CA ASP A 183 18.94 -6.38 28.84
C ASP A 183 18.95 -7.92 28.80
N LEU A 184 17.96 -8.51 28.14
CA LEU A 184 17.96 -9.93 27.82
C LEU A 184 18.62 -10.17 26.45
N PRO A 185 19.62 -11.07 26.30
CA PRO A 185 20.36 -11.18 25.05
C PRO A 185 19.53 -11.66 23.86
N LEU A 186 19.59 -10.91 22.75
CA LEU A 186 19.09 -11.33 21.43
C LEU A 186 19.95 -12.48 20.87
N SER A 187 19.55 -13.72 21.17
CA SER A 187 20.14 -14.91 20.57
C SER A 187 19.59 -15.14 19.16
N GLY A 188 20.50 -15.29 18.18
CA GLY A 188 20.17 -15.60 16.79
C GLY A 188 20.22 -14.40 15.84
N GLN A 189 21.38 -14.13 15.26
CA GLN A 189 21.42 -13.40 13.98
C GLN A 189 20.70 -14.25 12.92
N PRO A 190 19.83 -13.67 12.07
CA PRO A 190 19.17 -14.43 11.01
C PRO A 190 20.22 -14.94 10.02
N GLN A 191 20.28 -16.26 9.84
CA GLN A 191 21.15 -16.91 8.86
C GLN A 191 20.84 -16.34 7.48
N LYS A 192 21.83 -15.67 6.87
CA LYS A 192 21.64 -14.95 5.61
C LYS A 192 21.45 -15.95 4.47
N VAL A 193 20.20 -16.10 4.01
CA VAL A 193 19.88 -16.87 2.80
C VAL A 193 20.66 -16.28 1.63
N ILE A 194 21.35 -17.14 0.89
CA ILE A 194 22.06 -16.78 -0.34
C ILE A 194 21.10 -17.04 -1.49
N ILE A 195 20.87 -16.00 -2.30
CA ILE A 195 20.01 -16.07 -3.48
C ILE A 195 20.86 -15.78 -4.72
N GLU A 196 20.76 -16.67 -5.71
CA GLU A 196 21.42 -16.57 -7.01
C GLU A 196 20.38 -16.50 -8.14
N SER A 197 20.77 -15.92 -9.28
CA SER A 197 19.89 -15.88 -10.44
C SER A 197 20.04 -17.14 -11.28
N ILE A 198 18.91 -17.82 -11.52
CA ILE A 198 18.83 -19.05 -12.29
C ILE A 198 18.09 -18.84 -13.61
N SER A 199 18.33 -19.72 -14.58
CA SER A 199 17.47 -19.84 -15.76
C SER A 199 16.28 -20.73 -15.43
N THR A 200 15.07 -20.21 -15.62
CA THR A 200 13.80 -20.87 -15.32
C THR A 200 13.06 -21.21 -16.62
N PRO A 201 12.71 -22.50 -16.86
CA PRO A 201 11.90 -22.89 -18.02
C PRO A 201 10.63 -22.04 -18.12
N ASN A 202 10.36 -21.54 -19.32
CA ASN A 202 9.19 -20.71 -19.68
C ASN A 202 9.03 -19.36 -18.93
N LYS A 203 9.86 -19.02 -17.94
CA LYS A 203 9.83 -17.72 -17.23
C LYS A 203 11.08 -16.85 -17.42
N GLY A 204 12.15 -17.36 -18.03
CA GLY A 204 13.37 -16.60 -18.31
C GLY A 204 14.32 -16.61 -17.11
N ARG A 205 14.86 -15.47 -16.70
CA ARG A 205 15.64 -15.39 -15.45
C ARG A 205 14.71 -15.44 -14.24
N GLY A 206 15.14 -16.11 -13.17
CA GLY A 206 14.49 -16.14 -11.87
C GLY A 206 15.52 -16.12 -10.75
N MET A 207 15.08 -16.42 -9.53
CA MET A 207 15.90 -16.46 -8.31
C MET A 207 15.73 -17.81 -7.60
N ALA A 208 16.80 -18.36 -7.03
CA ALA A 208 16.77 -19.57 -6.20
C ALA A 208 17.87 -19.54 -5.11
N SER A 209 17.83 -20.51 -4.19
CA SER A 209 18.83 -20.71 -3.14
C SER A 209 19.57 -22.04 -3.33
N THR A 210 20.87 -22.06 -3.05
CA THR A 210 21.68 -23.28 -2.97
C THR A 210 21.34 -24.14 -1.75
N ASP A 211 20.82 -23.51 -0.69
CA ASP A 211 20.45 -24.14 0.58
C ASP A 211 18.93 -24.28 0.73
N ASP A 212 18.49 -25.23 1.55
CA ASP A 212 17.08 -25.34 1.97
C ASP A 212 16.67 -24.13 2.83
N ILE A 213 15.52 -23.53 2.51
CA ILE A 213 14.98 -22.34 3.19
C ILE A 213 13.83 -22.75 4.13
N PRO A 214 13.96 -22.60 5.46
CA PRO A 214 12.85 -22.74 6.39
C PRO A 214 11.74 -21.68 6.19
N PRO A 215 10.49 -21.95 6.62
CA PRO A 215 9.45 -20.93 6.67
C PRO A 215 9.83 -19.75 7.57
N ALA A 216 9.27 -18.56 7.30
CA ALA A 216 9.52 -17.27 7.98
C ALA A 216 10.93 -16.67 7.81
N SER A 217 11.85 -17.34 7.10
CA SER A 217 13.19 -16.86 6.80
C SER A 217 13.19 -15.54 6.03
N LEU A 218 14.16 -14.68 6.31
CA LEU A 218 14.38 -13.42 5.59
C LEU A 218 15.18 -13.70 4.30
N ILE A 219 14.58 -13.39 3.15
CA ILE A 219 15.12 -13.79 1.83
C ILE A 219 15.81 -12.63 1.13
N HIS A 220 15.20 -11.45 1.14
CA HIS A 220 15.69 -10.27 0.42
C HIS A 220 15.32 -8.98 1.17
N VAL A 221 16.20 -7.98 1.10
CA VAL A 221 15.94 -6.61 1.55
C VAL A 221 16.63 -5.65 0.58
N GLU A 222 15.89 -4.71 0.01
CA GLU A 222 16.41 -3.75 -0.99
C GLU A 222 15.78 -2.37 -0.85
N ASP A 223 16.62 -1.33 -0.77
CA ASP A 223 16.21 0.06 -0.97
C ASP A 223 16.07 0.36 -2.48
N PRO A 224 15.03 1.10 -2.91
CA PRO A 224 14.69 1.23 -4.32
C PRO A 224 15.71 2.07 -5.10
N LEU A 225 15.99 1.67 -6.34
CA LEU A 225 16.80 2.41 -7.31
C LEU A 225 16.25 3.83 -7.53
N ALA A 226 14.93 3.92 -7.64
CA ALA A 226 14.15 5.14 -7.57
C ALA A 226 12.73 4.79 -7.08
N ALA A 227 12.11 5.72 -6.35
CA ALA A 227 10.72 5.63 -5.91
C ALA A 227 10.01 6.96 -6.12
N ILE A 228 8.67 6.97 -6.13
CA ILE A 228 7.85 8.19 -6.15
C ILE A 228 6.51 7.97 -5.45
N ILE A 229 6.09 8.96 -4.67
CA ILE A 229 4.77 9.01 -4.02
C ILE A 229 3.62 9.23 -5.04
N LEU A 230 2.53 8.47 -4.89
CA LEU A 230 1.34 8.60 -5.72
C LEU A 230 0.58 9.90 -5.40
N LYS A 231 -0.09 10.47 -6.40
CA LYS A 231 -0.72 11.80 -6.29
C LYS A 231 -1.78 11.87 -5.17
N SER A 232 -2.48 10.75 -4.91
CA SER A 232 -3.44 10.56 -3.82
C SER A 232 -2.84 10.64 -2.42
N SER A 233 -1.55 10.34 -2.26
CA SER A 233 -0.88 10.25 -0.95
C SER A 233 0.00 11.46 -0.63
N ARG A 234 0.18 12.40 -1.57
CA ARG A 234 1.08 13.56 -1.42
C ARG A 234 0.82 14.39 -0.16
N GLU A 235 -0.46 14.61 0.19
CA GLU A 235 -0.82 15.44 1.35
C GLU A 235 -0.80 14.67 2.69
N THR A 236 -0.68 13.34 2.67
CA THR A 236 -0.81 12.49 3.87
C THR A 236 0.43 11.67 4.21
N HIS A 237 1.36 11.48 3.25
CA HIS A 237 2.53 10.62 3.43
C HIS A 237 3.84 11.37 3.13
N CYS A 238 4.90 11.00 3.84
CA CYS A 238 6.23 11.56 3.60
C CYS A 238 6.75 11.18 2.21
N HIS A 239 7.13 12.19 1.43
CA HIS A 239 7.61 12.03 0.05
C HIS A 239 8.92 11.24 -0.12
N PHE A 240 9.64 10.96 0.97
CA PHE A 240 10.90 10.19 0.96
C PHE A 240 10.78 8.78 1.54
N CYS A 241 10.11 8.63 2.69
CA CYS A 241 10.05 7.35 3.42
C CYS A 241 8.71 6.62 3.31
N PHE A 242 7.70 7.26 2.70
CA PHE A 242 6.35 6.71 2.45
C PHE A 242 5.62 6.16 3.71
N ASN A 243 6.09 6.52 4.90
CA ASN A 243 5.27 6.51 6.11
C ASN A 243 4.22 7.62 6.04
N GLU A 244 3.11 7.45 6.75
CA GLU A 244 2.17 8.54 7.03
C GLU A 244 2.89 9.71 7.72
N ALA A 245 2.45 10.93 7.44
CA ALA A 245 3.09 12.15 7.88
C ALA A 245 2.48 12.65 9.22
N PRO A 246 3.30 13.05 10.22
CA PRO A 246 2.80 13.64 11.46
C PRO A 246 2.22 15.03 11.21
N ALA A 247 1.47 15.58 12.17
CA ALA A 247 0.86 16.92 12.05
C ALA A 247 1.88 18.06 11.85
N ASP A 248 3.09 17.92 12.40
CA ASP A 248 4.21 18.86 12.20
C ASP A 248 5.17 18.36 11.11
N VAL A 249 4.79 18.60 9.84
CA VAL A 249 5.61 18.24 8.68
C VAL A 249 6.68 19.29 8.35
N VAL A 250 7.81 18.81 7.84
CA VAL A 250 8.86 19.63 7.23
C VAL A 250 8.58 19.75 5.72
N PHE A 251 8.54 20.98 5.19
CA PHE A 251 8.32 21.24 3.75
C PHE A 251 9.64 21.30 2.96
N CYS A 252 9.60 21.20 1.63
CA CYS A 252 10.77 21.55 0.81
C CYS A 252 11.09 23.07 0.93
N PRO A 253 12.39 23.44 0.97
CA PRO A 253 12.82 24.83 0.98
C PRO A 253 12.62 25.55 -0.37
N LEU A 254 12.62 24.81 -1.49
CA LEU A 254 12.60 25.37 -2.85
C LEU A 254 11.24 25.27 -3.56
N CYS A 255 10.28 24.49 -3.05
CA CYS A 255 8.96 24.36 -3.66
C CYS A 255 7.88 23.95 -2.64
N THR A 256 6.62 24.00 -3.06
CA THR A 256 5.43 23.75 -2.22
C THR A 256 4.95 22.30 -2.17
N ILE A 257 5.53 21.39 -2.97
CA ILE A 257 4.95 20.06 -3.19
C ILE A 257 5.24 19.07 -2.04
N PRO A 258 6.50 18.73 -1.69
CA PRO A 258 6.74 17.61 -0.82
C PRO A 258 6.64 17.96 0.67
N ILE A 259 6.09 17.00 1.41
CA ILE A 259 6.09 16.97 2.87
C ILE A 259 6.99 15.85 3.37
N TYR A 260 7.69 16.10 4.47
CA TYR A 260 8.61 15.17 5.11
C TYR A 260 8.29 15.03 6.60
N CYS A 261 8.32 13.80 7.13
CA CYS A 261 8.05 13.54 8.55
C CYS A 261 9.20 13.92 9.49
N SER A 262 10.33 14.37 8.96
CA SER A 262 11.52 14.77 9.73
C SER A 262 12.48 15.58 8.85
N LYS A 263 13.34 16.38 9.50
CA LYS A 263 14.45 17.09 8.83
C LYS A 263 15.36 16.12 8.06
N ARG A 264 15.68 14.97 8.65
CA ARG A 264 16.42 13.86 7.99
C ARG A 264 15.79 13.43 6.66
N CYS A 265 14.46 13.27 6.61
CA CYS A 265 13.78 12.88 5.37
C CYS A 265 13.75 14.00 4.31
N GLN A 266 13.79 15.27 4.73
CA GLN A 266 14.00 16.41 3.82
C GLN A 266 15.43 16.38 3.25
N GLU A 267 16.45 16.26 4.11
CA GLU A 267 17.87 16.22 3.73
C GLU A 267 18.18 15.06 2.77
N GLN A 268 17.70 13.84 3.07
CA GLN A 268 17.93 12.67 2.21
C GLN A 268 17.21 12.75 0.85
N ALA A 269 16.21 13.62 0.67
CA ALA A 269 15.49 13.80 -0.60
C ALA A 269 15.98 15.00 -1.42
N VAL A 270 16.31 16.11 -0.76
CA VAL A 270 16.73 17.37 -1.41
C VAL A 270 18.26 17.41 -1.62
N GLY A 271 19.02 16.64 -0.83
CA GLY A 271 20.48 16.68 -0.78
C GLY A 271 21.01 17.83 0.08
N ASP A 272 22.33 17.93 0.17
CA ASP A 272 22.99 19.08 0.81
C ASP A 272 22.73 20.35 -0.01
N ILE A 273 21.99 21.28 0.61
CA ILE A 273 21.80 22.62 0.08
C ILE A 273 23.00 23.47 0.50
N SER A 274 24.15 23.19 -0.13
CA SER A 274 25.20 24.19 -0.20
C SER A 274 24.63 25.40 -0.95
N CYS A 275 24.53 26.52 -0.24
CA CYS A 275 24.27 27.78 -0.89
C CYS A 275 25.58 28.16 -1.60
N ASN A 276 25.66 27.92 -2.91
CA ASN A 276 26.86 28.21 -3.72
C ASN A 276 27.03 29.73 -3.89
N GLN A 277 27.41 30.40 -2.80
CA GLN A 277 27.71 31.82 -2.69
C GLN A 277 28.96 32.04 -1.82
N ASP A 278 30.01 31.23 -2.02
CA ASP A 278 31.38 31.52 -1.57
C ASP A 278 32.02 32.66 -2.41
N ALA A 279 31.28 33.77 -2.53
CA ALA A 279 31.67 35.00 -3.20
C ALA A 279 30.88 36.16 -2.57
N HIS A 280 31.52 36.85 -1.60
CA HIS A 280 30.98 37.99 -0.83
C HIS A 280 29.77 37.60 0.06
N LEU A 281 29.94 37.43 1.37
CA LEU A 281 30.27 38.53 2.29
C LEU A 281 30.89 38.04 3.62
N GLY A 282 31.63 38.91 4.31
CA GLY A 282 32.15 38.65 5.66
C GLY A 282 31.31 39.32 6.77
N HIS A 283 31.48 38.84 8.01
CA HIS A 283 31.06 39.48 9.27
C HIS A 283 29.58 39.94 9.40
N ALA A 284 28.71 38.99 9.75
CA ALA A 284 27.49 39.29 10.52
C ALA A 284 27.20 38.14 11.51
N THR A 285 27.54 38.32 12.78
CA THR A 285 27.49 37.23 13.78
C THR A 285 26.20 37.26 14.60
N SER A 286 25.65 36.06 14.87
CA SER A 286 24.73 35.76 15.98
C SER A 286 23.32 36.40 15.97
N LEU A 287 22.33 35.61 15.56
CA LEU A 287 21.11 35.38 16.36
C LEU A 287 20.32 34.14 15.91
N ALA A 288 20.44 33.70 14.65
CA ALA A 288 19.78 32.51 14.11
C ALA A 288 20.40 31.16 14.57
N LYS A 289 20.62 30.96 15.87
CA LYS A 289 21.32 29.78 16.42
C LYS A 289 20.61 29.10 17.60
N LEU A 290 19.28 28.98 17.53
CA LEU A 290 18.45 28.23 18.47
C LEU A 290 17.67 27.08 17.81
N SER A 291 18.38 26.15 17.15
CA SER A 291 17.99 24.72 16.95
C SER A 291 19.06 23.94 16.15
N ILE A 292 20.32 23.94 16.60
CA ILE A 292 21.38 23.07 16.02
C ILE A 292 22.24 22.46 17.13
N THR A 293 21.78 21.33 17.69
CA THR A 293 22.58 20.43 18.54
C THR A 293 22.22 18.97 18.26
N SER A 294 22.71 18.45 17.13
CA SER A 294 22.91 17.01 16.93
C SER A 294 24.09 16.81 15.96
N SER A 295 25.30 16.71 16.51
CA SER A 295 26.53 16.56 15.72
C SER A 295 26.79 15.09 15.36
N CYS A 296 25.97 14.53 14.48
CA CYS A 296 26.22 13.20 13.90
C CYS A 296 27.08 13.30 12.63
N LYS A 297 28.41 13.31 12.77
CA LYS A 297 29.31 13.10 11.63
C LYS A 297 29.56 11.60 11.40
N SER A 298 29.63 11.24 10.12
CA SER A 298 29.94 9.92 9.53
C SER A 298 28.81 8.87 9.52
N PRO A 299 28.77 7.94 8.53
CA PRO A 299 29.50 7.92 7.25
C PRO A 299 28.60 7.87 5.99
N SER A 300 29.25 8.05 4.83
CA SER A 300 28.74 7.85 3.45
C SER A 300 27.77 8.89 2.84
N SER A 301 28.28 9.66 1.90
CA SER A 301 27.56 10.59 1.01
C SER A 301 27.07 9.86 -0.25
N THR A 302 26.19 8.87 -0.08
CA THR A 302 25.85 7.87 -1.12
C THR A 302 24.40 7.88 -1.59
N LEU A 303 23.51 8.64 -0.94
CA LEU A 303 22.13 8.81 -1.42
C LEU A 303 22.04 9.87 -2.51
N PHE A 304 21.34 9.52 -3.58
CA PHE A 304 20.97 10.42 -4.67
C PHE A 304 19.83 11.35 -4.24
N ALA A 305 19.95 12.65 -4.51
CA ALA A 305 19.01 13.69 -4.12
C ALA A 305 17.76 13.68 -5.03
N GLU A 306 16.89 12.68 -4.82
CA GLU A 306 15.80 12.32 -5.74
C GLU A 306 14.74 13.41 -6.00
N HIS A 307 14.73 14.52 -5.25
CA HIS A 307 13.86 15.68 -5.48
C HIS A 307 14.59 16.91 -6.09
N ARG A 308 15.92 16.95 -6.09
CA ARG A 308 16.71 18.14 -6.47
C ARG A 308 16.43 18.63 -7.89
N HIS A 309 16.28 17.70 -8.82
CA HIS A 309 16.00 17.92 -10.25
C HIS A 309 14.50 18.12 -10.56
N GLU A 310 13.64 18.10 -9.53
CA GLU A 310 12.18 18.23 -9.59
C GLU A 310 11.64 19.52 -8.91
N CYS A 311 12.54 20.44 -8.55
CA CYS A 311 12.20 21.66 -7.83
C CYS A 311 13.03 22.86 -8.33
N GLY A 312 12.98 24.00 -7.63
CA GLY A 312 13.71 25.21 -8.01
C GLY A 312 13.23 25.82 -9.34
N GLY A 313 11.98 25.57 -9.72
CA GLY A 313 11.36 26.04 -10.97
C GLY A 313 11.04 24.93 -11.96
N ALA A 314 11.80 23.83 -11.96
CA ALA A 314 11.35 22.61 -12.61
C ALA A 314 10.15 22.03 -11.84
N HIS A 315 9.06 21.65 -12.53
CA HIS A 315 7.90 21.06 -11.86
C HIS A 315 7.22 19.90 -12.62
N TRP A 316 7.90 19.34 -13.62
CA TRP A 316 7.46 18.17 -14.39
C TRP A 316 7.02 16.98 -13.52
N ALA A 317 7.70 16.71 -12.39
CA ALA A 317 7.30 15.67 -11.43
C ALA A 317 5.91 15.88 -10.78
N ALA A 318 5.41 17.12 -10.75
CA ALA A 318 4.05 17.41 -10.31
C ALA A 318 3.01 16.91 -11.35
N VAL A 319 3.31 17.18 -12.63
CA VAL A 319 2.41 17.05 -13.78
C VAL A 319 2.42 15.66 -14.38
N LEU A 320 3.59 15.09 -14.68
CA LEU A 320 3.73 13.83 -15.42
C LEU A 320 3.19 12.61 -14.63
N PRO A 321 2.90 11.48 -15.31
CA PRO A 321 2.56 10.21 -14.67
C PRO A 321 3.76 9.60 -13.92
N ALA A 322 3.49 8.82 -12.87
CA ALA A 322 4.51 8.32 -11.95
C ALA A 322 5.59 7.44 -12.60
N ASP A 323 5.24 6.60 -13.58
CA ASP A 323 6.20 5.79 -14.34
C ASP A 323 7.18 6.65 -15.17
N LYS A 324 6.73 7.79 -15.69
CA LYS A 324 7.58 8.75 -16.41
C LYS A 324 8.51 9.49 -15.45
N VAL A 325 8.02 9.85 -14.26
CA VAL A 325 8.86 10.53 -13.27
C VAL A 325 9.92 9.57 -12.70
N LEU A 326 9.62 8.29 -12.53
CA LEU A 326 10.64 7.26 -12.24
C LEU A 326 11.71 7.17 -13.33
N ALA A 327 11.34 7.25 -14.61
CA ALA A 327 12.32 7.28 -15.71
C ALA A 327 13.22 8.53 -15.63
N GLY A 328 12.62 9.69 -15.34
CA GLY A 328 13.35 10.94 -15.07
C GLY A 328 14.34 10.82 -13.90
N ARG A 329 13.89 10.30 -12.74
CA ARG A 329 14.73 10.07 -11.55
C ARG A 329 15.87 9.10 -11.82
N ILE A 330 15.64 8.02 -12.56
CA ILE A 330 16.67 7.03 -12.89
C ILE A 330 17.69 7.60 -13.89
N MET A 331 17.25 8.35 -14.90
CA MET A 331 18.14 9.03 -15.85
C MET A 331 18.98 10.11 -15.15
N ALA A 332 18.36 10.96 -14.32
CA ALA A 332 19.06 11.95 -13.49
C ALA A 332 20.13 11.31 -12.58
N ARG A 333 19.82 10.16 -11.98
CA ARG A 333 20.78 9.38 -11.18
C ARG A 333 21.94 8.80 -12.00
N ASP A 334 21.77 8.60 -13.31
CA ASP A 334 22.85 8.20 -14.21
C ASP A 334 23.71 9.41 -14.63
N ILE A 335 23.10 10.55 -14.94
CA ILE A 335 23.78 11.82 -15.25
C ILE A 335 24.72 12.22 -14.09
N GLU A 336 24.19 12.30 -12.86
CA GLU A 336 25.00 12.70 -11.70
C GLU A 336 26.15 11.72 -11.42
N LYS A 337 25.95 10.41 -11.61
CA LYS A 337 27.04 9.43 -11.55
C LYS A 337 28.10 9.67 -12.62
N ARG A 338 27.72 9.91 -13.89
CA ARG A 338 28.69 10.17 -14.98
C ARG A 338 29.52 11.43 -14.74
N MET A 339 28.88 12.49 -14.23
CA MET A 339 29.54 13.73 -13.82
C MET A 339 30.57 13.48 -12.71
N LEU A 340 30.20 12.75 -11.65
CA LEU A 340 31.10 12.40 -10.55
C LEU A 340 32.31 11.54 -11.01
N TYR A 341 32.14 10.70 -12.03
CA TYR A 341 33.23 9.90 -12.60
C TYR A 341 33.99 10.59 -13.76
N GLY A 342 33.77 11.88 -14.01
CA GLY A 342 34.50 12.66 -15.02
C GLY A 342 34.30 12.20 -16.47
N LYS A 343 33.26 11.40 -16.76
CA LYS A 343 33.05 10.81 -18.09
C LYS A 343 32.31 11.77 -19.01
N SER A 344 33.05 12.62 -19.70
CA SER A 344 32.56 13.55 -20.74
C SER A 344 32.12 12.87 -22.07
N ALA A 345 31.73 11.59 -22.03
CA ALA A 345 31.27 10.84 -23.19
C ALA A 345 29.74 10.84 -23.28
N ALA A 346 29.21 10.57 -24.48
CA ALA A 346 27.77 10.54 -24.76
C ALA A 346 26.96 9.71 -23.76
N ILE A 347 25.73 10.16 -23.48
CA ILE A 347 24.87 9.53 -22.46
C ILE A 347 24.12 8.33 -23.04
N SER A 348 24.77 7.17 -23.18
CA SER A 348 24.13 5.90 -23.56
C SER A 348 23.09 5.35 -22.56
N GLY A 349 22.65 6.16 -21.59
CA GLY A 349 21.65 5.81 -20.57
C GLY A 349 22.08 4.74 -19.54
N PRO A 350 21.27 4.54 -18.48
CA PRO A 350 21.50 3.50 -17.50
C PRO A 350 20.99 2.14 -18.01
N ASN A 351 21.90 1.20 -18.29
CA ASN A 351 21.51 -0.18 -18.56
C ASN A 351 21.10 -0.87 -17.24
N LEU A 352 19.80 -1.12 -17.08
CA LEU A 352 19.25 -1.87 -15.94
C LEU A 352 19.12 -3.38 -16.20
N ASP A 353 19.28 -3.83 -17.46
CA ASP A 353 19.02 -5.22 -17.87
C ASP A 353 17.65 -5.76 -17.41
N LEU A 354 16.61 -4.90 -17.43
CA LEU A 354 15.23 -5.27 -17.09
C LEU A 354 14.40 -5.53 -18.37
N VAL A 355 13.38 -6.38 -18.25
CA VAL A 355 12.51 -6.75 -19.38
C VAL A 355 11.58 -5.60 -19.74
N HIS A 356 11.57 -5.17 -21.02
CA HIS A 356 10.80 -4.01 -21.47
C HIS A 356 9.57 -4.35 -22.33
N HIS A 357 9.56 -5.49 -23.03
CA HIS A 357 8.46 -5.92 -23.92
C HIS A 357 7.95 -4.87 -24.94
N TYR A 358 8.79 -3.89 -25.32
CA TYR A 358 8.46 -2.75 -26.22
C TYR A 358 7.62 -3.17 -27.44
N ASP A 359 8.05 -4.23 -28.12
CA ASP A 359 7.48 -4.72 -29.38
C ASP A 359 6.07 -5.31 -29.21
N ARG A 360 5.69 -5.71 -27.99
CA ARG A 360 4.36 -6.22 -27.62
C ARG A 360 3.37 -5.11 -27.21
N HIS A 361 3.83 -3.87 -27.01
CA HIS A 361 2.95 -2.76 -26.66
C HIS A 361 2.21 -2.18 -27.87
N SER A 362 0.99 -1.69 -27.64
CA SER A 362 0.16 -1.08 -28.69
C SER A 362 0.78 0.19 -29.30
N PRO A 363 0.50 0.53 -30.57
CA PRO A 363 1.02 1.72 -31.23
C PRO A 363 0.85 3.03 -30.45
N VAL A 364 -0.29 3.21 -29.78
CA VAL A 364 -0.57 4.38 -28.94
C VAL A 364 0.38 4.43 -27.73
N ASN A 365 0.68 3.27 -27.12
CA ASN A 365 1.62 3.15 -26.02
C ASN A 365 3.07 3.45 -26.45
N LYS A 366 3.49 2.96 -27.62
CA LYS A 366 4.80 3.27 -28.21
C LYS A 366 4.93 4.79 -28.41
N LEU A 367 4.00 5.39 -29.16
CA LEU A 367 3.98 6.83 -29.44
C LEU A 367 3.99 7.68 -28.17
N GLU A 368 3.08 7.44 -27.24
CA GLU A 368 3.00 8.24 -26.01
C GLU A 368 4.28 8.14 -25.17
N SER A 369 4.94 6.98 -25.16
CA SER A 369 6.19 6.79 -24.41
C SER A 369 7.38 7.46 -25.09
N GLN A 370 7.43 7.51 -26.44
CA GLN A 370 8.41 8.32 -27.17
C GLN A 370 8.22 9.82 -26.91
N ILE A 371 6.99 10.33 -26.89
CA ILE A 371 6.71 11.74 -26.56
C ILE A 371 7.14 12.06 -25.12
N TYR A 372 6.84 11.19 -24.14
CA TYR A 372 7.31 11.42 -22.76
C TYR A 372 8.83 11.33 -22.62
N ALA A 373 9.53 10.48 -23.37
CA ALA A 373 10.99 10.45 -23.37
C ALA A 373 11.58 11.77 -23.87
N ILE A 374 11.04 12.34 -24.96
CA ILE A 374 11.43 13.65 -25.48
C ILE A 374 11.18 14.76 -24.43
N VAL A 375 9.99 14.80 -23.82
CA VAL A 375 9.68 15.78 -22.76
C VAL A 375 10.64 15.67 -21.56
N LEU A 376 10.93 14.45 -21.11
CA LEU A 376 11.86 14.20 -20.00
C LEU A 376 13.30 14.61 -20.34
N LEU A 377 13.78 14.30 -21.56
CA LEU A 377 15.09 14.69 -22.06
C LEU A 377 15.30 16.21 -21.93
N LEU A 378 14.37 16.99 -22.47
CA LEU A 378 14.44 18.46 -22.45
C LEU A 378 14.27 19.04 -21.04
N CYS A 379 13.45 18.41 -20.18
CA CYS A 379 13.34 18.80 -18.77
C CYS A 379 14.67 18.62 -18.01
N LEU A 380 15.37 17.50 -18.24
CA LEU A 380 16.66 17.20 -17.61
C LEU A 380 17.78 18.10 -18.17
N GLN A 381 17.80 18.34 -19.48
CA GLN A 381 18.72 19.30 -20.10
C GLN A 381 18.64 20.70 -19.46
N ASN A 382 17.42 21.23 -19.31
CA ASN A 382 17.21 22.56 -18.71
C ASN A 382 17.64 22.64 -17.23
N HIS A 383 17.62 21.51 -16.50
CA HIS A 383 18.11 21.46 -15.12
C HIS A 383 19.65 21.40 -15.06
N TYR A 384 20.27 20.51 -15.84
CA TYR A 384 21.72 20.25 -15.73
C TYR A 384 22.62 21.23 -16.51
N ARG A 385 22.05 22.13 -17.36
CA ARG A 385 22.67 23.36 -17.91
C ARG A 385 24.16 23.26 -18.28
N SER A 386 24.54 22.25 -19.07
CA SER A 386 25.93 21.98 -19.46
C SER A 386 25.98 21.22 -20.79
N ASP A 387 27.18 21.12 -21.38
CA ASP A 387 27.48 20.58 -22.71
C ASP A 387 27.30 19.06 -22.87
N LEU A 388 26.22 18.52 -22.28
CA LEU A 388 25.81 17.13 -22.40
C LEU A 388 25.36 16.86 -23.84
N LEU A 389 26.25 16.29 -24.65
CA LEU A 389 25.91 15.76 -25.98
C LEU A 389 25.05 14.49 -25.84
N TRP A 390 23.75 14.68 -25.93
CA TRP A 390 22.75 13.61 -26.01
C TRP A 390 22.77 12.98 -27.42
N THR A 391 22.66 11.66 -27.49
CA THR A 391 22.62 10.91 -28.75
C THR A 391 21.23 10.31 -28.99
N GLU A 392 20.97 9.86 -30.22
CA GLU A 392 19.76 9.10 -30.54
C GLU A 392 19.63 7.83 -29.68
N GLU A 393 20.76 7.25 -29.28
CA GLU A 393 20.85 6.17 -28.31
C GLU A 393 20.32 6.60 -26.94
N SER A 394 20.68 7.79 -26.42
CA SER A 394 20.17 8.29 -25.14
C SER A 394 18.64 8.31 -25.10
N LEU A 395 18.03 8.79 -26.19
CA LEU A 395 16.59 8.95 -26.31
C LEU A 395 15.90 7.58 -26.47
N SER A 396 16.49 6.69 -27.25
CA SER A 396 16.08 5.29 -27.38
C SER A 396 16.11 4.55 -26.04
N GLN A 397 17.18 4.72 -25.26
CA GLN A 397 17.35 4.11 -23.93
C GLN A 397 16.36 4.68 -22.92
N LEU A 398 16.03 5.97 -23.00
CA LEU A 398 14.98 6.57 -22.16
C LEU A 398 13.58 6.02 -22.50
N VAL A 399 13.29 5.71 -23.77
CA VAL A 399 12.07 5.00 -24.16
C VAL A 399 12.06 3.57 -23.60
N LEU A 400 13.14 2.81 -23.78
CA LEU A 400 13.25 1.45 -23.24
C LEU A 400 13.09 1.45 -21.71
N LEU A 401 13.71 2.39 -21.00
CA LEU A 401 13.59 2.58 -19.55
C LEU A 401 12.13 2.83 -19.12
N ILE A 402 11.37 3.67 -19.83
CA ILE A 402 9.93 3.86 -19.55
C ILE A 402 9.17 2.53 -19.65
N PHE A 403 9.54 1.66 -20.59
CA PHE A 403 8.92 0.34 -20.76
C PHE A 403 9.40 -0.70 -19.74
N GLN A 404 10.69 -0.68 -19.36
CA GLN A 404 11.19 -1.43 -18.19
C GLN A 404 10.39 -1.07 -16.93
N ILE A 405 10.14 0.22 -16.70
CA ILE A 405 9.39 0.67 -15.52
C ILE A 405 7.93 0.19 -15.55
N LYS A 406 7.26 0.20 -16.72
CA LYS A 406 5.90 -0.35 -16.85
C LYS A 406 5.80 -1.81 -16.44
N VAL A 407 6.79 -2.63 -16.80
CA VAL A 407 6.77 -4.10 -16.57
C VAL A 407 7.34 -4.49 -15.20
N ASN A 408 8.28 -3.71 -14.63
CA ASN A 408 9.08 -4.12 -13.46
C ASN A 408 8.85 -3.26 -12.21
N SER A 409 8.06 -2.18 -12.27
CA SER A 409 7.81 -1.34 -11.09
C SER A 409 6.84 -1.96 -10.09
N ILE A 410 7.19 -1.83 -8.82
CA ILE A 410 6.45 -2.40 -7.70
C ILE A 410 5.73 -1.26 -6.96
N ALA A 411 4.45 -1.46 -6.64
CA ALA A 411 3.68 -0.53 -5.82
C ALA A 411 4.04 -0.73 -4.34
N ILE A 412 4.48 0.34 -3.68
CA ILE A 412 4.70 0.37 -2.23
C ILE A 412 3.33 0.52 -1.55
N VAL A 413 3.01 -0.46 -0.71
CA VAL A 413 1.74 -0.56 0.02
C VAL A 413 1.95 -0.26 1.50
N ARG A 414 1.00 0.43 2.12
CA ARG A 414 0.90 0.65 3.56
C ARG A 414 -0.37 0.00 4.10
N MET A 415 -0.23 -0.62 5.26
CA MET A 415 -1.37 -1.03 6.07
C MET A 415 -1.93 0.21 6.76
N LYS A 416 -3.20 0.54 6.50
CA LYS A 416 -3.94 1.61 7.18
C LYS A 416 -5.03 0.98 8.04
N SER A 417 -5.07 1.32 9.32
CA SER A 417 -6.22 0.99 10.17
C SER A 417 -7.39 1.89 9.79
N MET A 418 -8.60 1.33 9.66
CA MET A 418 -9.82 2.14 9.53
C MET A 418 -10.24 2.75 10.87
N ASP A 419 -9.92 2.07 11.98
CA ASP A 419 -10.07 2.59 13.32
C ASP A 419 -9.02 3.69 13.56
N GLY A 420 -9.44 4.96 13.48
CA GLY A 420 -8.58 6.08 13.83
C GLY A 420 -8.22 6.04 15.31
N GLY A 421 -6.94 5.87 15.64
CA GLY A 421 -6.42 6.06 17.01
C GLY A 421 -6.75 4.97 18.04
N LEU A 422 -7.52 3.92 17.69
CA LEU A 422 -7.81 2.77 18.55
C LEU A 422 -8.35 3.15 19.96
N GLU A 423 -9.55 3.73 20.03
CA GLU A 423 -10.31 3.94 21.28
C GLU A 423 -10.80 2.60 21.89
N LEU A 424 -9.90 1.68 22.26
CA LEU A 424 -10.21 0.55 23.13
C LEU A 424 -10.40 1.05 24.56
N THR A 425 -11.63 1.48 24.86
CA THR A 425 -12.04 1.93 26.19
C THR A 425 -12.18 0.76 27.16
N VAL A 426 -11.06 0.36 27.75
CA VAL A 426 -11.06 -0.43 28.99
C VAL A 426 -11.92 0.30 30.03
N ASN A 427 -12.81 -0.42 30.72
CA ASN A 427 -13.74 0.09 31.73
C ASN A 427 -14.85 1.05 31.23
N ARG A 428 -15.67 0.64 30.24
CA ARG A 428 -17.06 1.16 30.12
C ARG A 428 -18.02 0.30 30.95
N GLY A 429 -18.31 0.74 32.18
CA GLY A 429 -19.43 0.21 32.98
C GLY A 429 -20.76 0.29 32.21
N VAL A 430 -21.62 -0.72 32.39
CA VAL A 430 -22.72 -1.06 31.46
C VAL A 430 -23.61 0.12 31.06
N SER A 431 -23.40 0.62 29.85
CA SER A 431 -24.31 1.50 29.11
C SER A 431 -24.13 1.27 27.60
N ALA A 432 -24.91 0.34 27.06
CA ALA A 432 -24.86 -0.07 25.66
C ALA A 432 -25.47 1.00 24.73
N ALA A 433 -24.63 1.76 24.04
CA ALA A 433 -25.05 2.70 22.99
C ALA A 433 -23.94 3.15 22.02
N GLU A 434 -22.66 3.17 22.43
CA GLU A 434 -21.60 3.88 21.67
C GLU A 434 -20.29 3.09 21.61
N GLY A 435 -19.69 3.01 20.42
CA GLY A 435 -18.21 2.99 20.28
C GLY A 435 -17.48 1.66 20.19
N ALA A 436 -18.14 0.53 19.90
CA ALA A 436 -17.40 -0.69 19.56
C ALA A 436 -16.79 -0.58 18.15
N ASN A 437 -15.46 -0.49 18.06
CA ASN A 437 -14.70 -0.42 16.80
C ASN A 437 -13.99 -1.75 16.52
N MET A 438 -13.82 -2.11 15.25
CA MET A 438 -13.39 -3.44 14.84
C MET A 438 -12.16 -3.36 13.92
N CYS A 439 -11.06 -3.95 14.37
CA CYS A 439 -9.72 -3.82 13.78
C CYS A 439 -9.63 -4.35 12.33
N SER A 440 -10.01 -3.49 11.39
CA SER A 440 -9.96 -3.68 9.95
C SER A 440 -8.78 -2.93 9.33
N VAL A 441 -8.18 -3.51 8.29
CA VAL A 441 -6.90 -3.05 7.72
C VAL A 441 -7.01 -2.94 6.20
N GLU A 442 -6.81 -1.74 5.67
CA GLU A 442 -6.75 -1.47 4.24
C GLU A 442 -5.31 -1.51 3.71
N GLN A 443 -5.10 -2.10 2.54
CA GLN A 443 -3.84 -2.05 1.80
C GLN A 443 -3.81 -0.83 0.85
N VAL A 444 -3.38 0.31 1.37
CA VAL A 444 -3.29 1.56 0.60
C VAL A 444 -2.01 1.58 -0.24
N ARG A 445 -2.13 1.73 -1.57
CA ARG A 445 -0.99 2.00 -2.45
C ARG A 445 -0.56 3.46 -2.29
N VAL A 446 0.68 3.71 -1.84
CA VAL A 446 1.16 5.07 -1.53
C VAL A 446 2.27 5.56 -2.44
N ALA A 447 3.05 4.65 -3.04
CA ALA A 447 4.18 4.99 -3.90
C ALA A 447 4.41 3.89 -4.95
N GLN A 448 5.23 4.19 -5.95
CA GLN A 448 5.67 3.29 -7.02
C GLN A 448 7.19 3.34 -7.09
N ALA A 449 7.87 2.20 -7.27
CA ALA A 449 9.32 2.12 -7.20
C ALA A 449 9.93 1.02 -8.09
N ILE A 450 11.25 1.10 -8.31
CA ILE A 450 12.05 0.07 -8.98
C ILE A 450 13.04 -0.53 -7.97
N TYR A 451 13.05 -1.86 -7.89
CA TYR A 451 13.96 -2.66 -7.08
C TYR A 451 14.64 -3.64 -8.05
N VAL A 452 15.90 -3.41 -8.41
CA VAL A 452 16.55 -4.12 -9.52
C VAL A 452 16.72 -5.61 -9.21
N SER A 453 17.04 -5.95 -7.97
CA SER A 453 17.09 -7.37 -7.55
C SER A 453 15.68 -7.91 -7.25
N GLY A 454 14.79 -7.07 -6.72
CA GLY A 454 13.37 -7.39 -6.49
C GLY A 454 12.61 -7.79 -7.76
N SER A 455 12.91 -7.16 -8.90
CA SER A 455 12.32 -7.47 -10.21
C SER A 455 12.82 -8.79 -10.84
N MET A 456 13.78 -9.48 -10.22
CA MET A 456 14.26 -10.81 -10.68
C MET A 456 13.45 -11.97 -10.08
N PHE A 457 12.62 -11.73 -9.06
CA PHE A 457 11.80 -12.77 -8.43
C PHE A 457 10.54 -13.03 -9.24
N ASN A 458 10.43 -14.22 -9.82
CA ASN A 458 9.35 -14.58 -10.75
C ASN A 458 7.98 -14.71 -10.08
N HIS A 459 6.94 -14.68 -10.91
CA HIS A 459 5.56 -14.79 -10.42
C HIS A 459 5.08 -16.23 -10.21
N SER A 460 4.39 -16.46 -9.09
CA SER A 460 3.44 -17.57 -8.92
C SER A 460 2.10 -17.07 -8.36
N CYS A 461 0.98 -17.63 -8.84
CA CYS A 461 -0.35 -17.40 -8.26
C CYS A 461 -0.54 -18.14 -6.92
N ARG A 462 0.43 -18.97 -6.53
CA ARG A 462 0.63 -19.55 -5.20
C ARG A 462 2.10 -19.31 -4.82
N PRO A 463 2.44 -18.14 -4.26
CA PRO A 463 3.81 -17.76 -3.99
C PRO A 463 4.37 -18.43 -2.73
N ASN A 464 5.67 -18.75 -2.76
CA ASN A 464 6.40 -19.30 -1.61
C ASN A 464 7.12 -18.22 -0.78
N VAL A 465 7.09 -16.96 -1.23
CA VAL A 465 7.51 -15.78 -0.48
C VAL A 465 6.43 -14.68 -0.45
N HIS A 466 6.34 -13.98 0.69
CA HIS A 466 5.54 -12.78 0.86
C HIS A 466 6.40 -11.52 0.72
N ALA A 467 5.90 -10.52 0.00
CA ALA A 467 6.52 -9.22 -0.18
C ALA A 467 5.83 -8.15 0.66
N TYR A 468 6.61 -7.37 1.42
CA TYR A 468 6.12 -6.25 2.22
C TYR A 468 7.15 -5.12 2.32
N PHE A 469 6.77 -3.98 2.90
CA PHE A 469 7.60 -2.76 2.88
C PHE A 469 7.95 -2.26 4.28
N LEU A 470 9.23 -1.95 4.49
CA LEU A 470 9.71 -1.18 5.63
C LEU A 470 10.11 0.21 5.15
N SER A 471 9.30 1.23 5.45
CA SER A 471 9.50 2.58 4.89
C SER A 471 9.44 2.50 3.36
N ARG A 472 10.56 2.71 2.65
CA ARG A 472 10.72 2.54 1.21
C ARG A 472 11.38 1.21 0.79
N ALA A 473 11.92 0.43 1.71
CA ALA A 473 12.63 -0.82 1.40
C ALA A 473 11.66 -1.98 1.15
N LEU A 474 11.88 -2.74 0.09
CA LEU A 474 11.22 -4.02 -0.18
C LEU A 474 11.83 -5.09 0.73
N VAL A 475 10.97 -5.93 1.31
CA VAL A 475 11.36 -7.08 2.15
C VAL A 475 10.62 -8.32 1.67
N LEU A 476 11.37 -9.42 1.44
CA LEU A 476 10.80 -10.73 1.11
C LEU A 476 11.04 -11.75 2.25
N ARG A 477 10.01 -12.51 2.63
CA ARG A 477 10.10 -13.63 3.58
C ARG A 477 9.46 -14.90 3.03
N SER A 478 9.98 -16.07 3.36
CA SER A 478 9.38 -17.36 3.00
C SER A 478 8.09 -17.63 3.78
N THR A 479 7.02 -18.05 3.10
CA THR A 479 5.74 -18.45 3.72
C THR A 479 5.63 -19.96 3.93
N GLU A 480 6.48 -20.74 3.25
CA GLU A 480 6.59 -22.19 3.38
C GLU A 480 8.06 -22.63 3.29
N PHE A 481 8.32 -23.94 3.36
CA PHE A 481 9.65 -24.49 3.19
C PHE A 481 9.98 -24.53 1.69
N ILE A 482 11.12 -23.94 1.30
CA ILE A 482 11.58 -23.93 -0.10
C ILE A 482 12.84 -24.78 -0.19
N LYS A 483 12.78 -25.88 -0.94
CA LYS A 483 13.93 -26.78 -1.12
C LYS A 483 15.02 -26.11 -1.97
N SER A 484 16.29 -26.37 -1.65
CA SER A 484 17.47 -26.08 -2.46
C SER A 484 17.23 -26.31 -3.96
N GLY A 485 17.67 -25.35 -4.78
CA GLY A 485 17.49 -25.32 -6.23
C GLY A 485 16.07 -24.98 -6.71
N SER A 486 15.07 -24.83 -5.84
CA SER A 486 13.70 -24.48 -6.24
C SER A 486 13.57 -22.97 -6.49
N PRO A 487 12.79 -22.54 -7.50
CA PRO A 487 12.50 -21.13 -7.72
C PRO A 487 11.83 -20.46 -6.51
N VAL A 488 12.30 -19.26 -6.18
CA VAL A 488 11.69 -18.37 -5.19
C VAL A 488 10.77 -17.39 -5.93
N GLU A 489 9.46 -17.49 -5.66
CA GLU A 489 8.42 -16.85 -6.48
C GLU A 489 7.39 -16.09 -5.63
N LEU A 490 7.12 -14.83 -6.03
CA LEU A 490 6.23 -13.90 -5.34
C LEU A 490 4.93 -13.65 -6.14
N SER A 491 3.94 -12.98 -5.53
CA SER A 491 2.74 -12.55 -6.25
C SER A 491 2.93 -11.17 -6.88
N TYR A 492 2.65 -11.02 -8.17
CA TYR A 492 2.56 -9.74 -8.88
C TYR A 492 1.19 -9.04 -8.66
N GLY A 493 0.39 -9.53 -7.70
CA GLY A 493 -1.01 -9.19 -7.49
C GLY A 493 -1.94 -10.41 -7.52
N PRO A 494 -2.08 -11.12 -8.66
CA PRO A 494 -3.07 -12.18 -8.81
C PRO A 494 -2.69 -13.47 -8.07
N GLN A 495 -3.50 -13.87 -7.07
CA GLN A 495 -3.35 -15.14 -6.34
C GLN A 495 -4.59 -16.03 -6.47
N ALA A 496 -4.40 -17.34 -6.34
CA ALA A 496 -5.49 -18.31 -6.28
C ALA A 496 -6.38 -18.07 -5.05
N GLY A 497 -7.70 -18.28 -5.19
CA GLY A 497 -8.70 -17.93 -4.18
C GLY A 497 -9.01 -16.42 -4.09
N GLU A 498 -8.02 -15.54 -4.29
CA GLU A 498 -8.23 -14.09 -4.29
C GLU A 498 -8.85 -13.59 -5.60
N MET A 499 -8.38 -14.10 -6.74
CA MET A 499 -8.78 -13.71 -8.09
C MET A 499 -8.97 -14.96 -8.95
N HIS A 500 -10.03 -15.03 -9.76
CA HIS A 500 -10.36 -16.22 -10.55
C HIS A 500 -9.37 -16.46 -11.71
N LEU A 501 -9.17 -17.71 -12.12
CA LEU A 501 -8.11 -18.15 -13.05
C LEU A 501 -8.08 -17.35 -14.37
N SER A 502 -9.24 -17.06 -14.95
CA SER A 502 -9.38 -16.21 -16.15
C SER A 502 -8.74 -14.83 -15.97
N ASP A 503 -8.96 -14.25 -14.80
CA ASP A 503 -8.66 -12.86 -14.50
C ASP A 503 -7.20 -12.74 -14.04
N ARG A 504 -6.67 -13.79 -13.37
CA ARG A 504 -5.23 -13.96 -13.14
C ARG A 504 -4.48 -13.97 -14.46
N GLN A 505 -4.88 -14.86 -15.39
CA GLN A 505 -4.22 -14.97 -16.70
C GLN A 505 -4.35 -13.69 -17.53
N LYS A 506 -5.53 -13.08 -17.56
CA LYS A 506 -5.76 -11.80 -18.25
C LYS A 506 -4.88 -10.69 -17.67
N SER A 507 -4.88 -10.51 -16.35
CA SER A 507 -4.08 -9.48 -15.66
C SER A 507 -2.58 -9.63 -15.93
N LEU A 508 -2.07 -10.87 -15.93
CA LEU A 508 -0.66 -11.13 -16.24
C LEU A 508 -0.33 -10.91 -17.70
N GLN A 509 -1.22 -11.30 -18.62
CA GLN A 509 -1.03 -11.10 -20.05
C GLN A 509 -1.15 -9.62 -20.47
N GLU A 510 -1.96 -8.82 -19.78
CA GLU A 510 -2.15 -7.38 -20.04
C GLU A 510 -1.04 -6.50 -19.43
N ASN A 511 -0.55 -6.82 -18.23
CA ASN A 511 0.44 -5.99 -17.52
C ASN A 511 1.89 -6.48 -17.70
N TYR A 512 2.11 -7.79 -17.81
CA TYR A 512 3.45 -8.42 -17.82
C TYR A 512 3.72 -9.28 -19.06
N TYR A 513 2.77 -9.35 -20.01
CA TYR A 513 2.92 -10.01 -21.31
C TYR A 513 3.17 -11.53 -21.31
N PHE A 514 2.87 -12.25 -20.22
CA PHE A 514 3.00 -13.71 -20.13
C PHE A 514 1.73 -14.40 -19.58
N SER A 515 1.60 -15.69 -19.89
CA SER A 515 0.59 -16.59 -19.29
C SER A 515 1.24 -17.43 -18.20
N CYS A 516 0.63 -17.49 -17.01
CA CYS A 516 1.19 -18.19 -15.86
C CYS A 516 1.04 -19.71 -15.97
N GLN A 517 2.12 -20.44 -15.64
CA GLN A 517 2.18 -21.90 -15.66
C GLN A 517 2.53 -22.50 -14.27
N CYS A 518 2.31 -21.75 -13.19
CA CYS A 518 2.44 -22.30 -11.83
C CYS A 518 1.42 -23.43 -11.60
N SER A 519 1.60 -24.24 -10.56
CA SER A 519 0.66 -25.32 -10.21
C SER A 519 -0.79 -24.82 -10.14
N SER A 520 -1.04 -23.71 -9.45
CA SER A 520 -2.37 -23.08 -9.39
C SER A 520 -2.82 -22.35 -10.68
N CYS A 521 -2.22 -22.63 -11.84
CA CYS A 521 -2.69 -22.22 -13.17
C CYS A 521 -2.65 -23.36 -14.20
N SER A 522 -1.74 -24.34 -14.02
CA SER A 522 -1.66 -25.57 -14.83
C SER A 522 -2.52 -26.72 -14.26
N GLU A 523 -2.98 -26.62 -13.02
CA GLU A 523 -3.81 -27.61 -12.33
C GLU A 523 -5.13 -26.99 -11.83
N LEU A 524 -6.17 -27.82 -11.74
CA LEU A 524 -7.53 -27.39 -11.38
C LEU A 524 -7.69 -27.23 -9.86
N ASN A 525 -7.60 -26.00 -9.35
CA ASN A 525 -7.77 -25.73 -7.92
C ASN A 525 -9.26 -25.75 -7.54
N LEU A 526 -9.62 -26.44 -6.46
CA LEU A 526 -10.99 -26.43 -5.94
C LEU A 526 -11.46 -25.01 -5.56
N SER A 527 -10.54 -24.14 -5.11
CA SER A 527 -10.81 -22.72 -4.86
C SER A 527 -11.35 -22.01 -6.10
N ASP A 528 -10.77 -22.26 -7.28
CA ASP A 528 -11.19 -21.62 -8.53
C ASP A 528 -12.58 -22.13 -8.97
N LEU A 529 -12.86 -23.42 -8.76
CA LEU A 529 -14.16 -24.02 -9.03
C LEU A 529 -15.29 -23.49 -8.13
N VAL A 530 -15.00 -23.06 -6.90
CA VAL A 530 -16.04 -22.66 -5.92
C VAL A 530 -16.14 -21.15 -5.69
N MET A 531 -15.07 -20.38 -5.87
CA MET A 531 -15.00 -18.98 -5.42
C MET A 531 -16.05 -18.07 -6.06
N ASN A 532 -16.36 -18.28 -7.34
CA ASN A 532 -17.33 -17.50 -8.09
C ASN A 532 -18.58 -18.31 -8.47
N SER A 533 -18.63 -19.62 -8.24
CA SER A 533 -19.69 -20.47 -8.79
C SER A 533 -21.05 -20.29 -8.09
N PHE A 534 -22.11 -20.66 -8.81
CA PHE A 534 -23.46 -20.81 -8.27
C PHE A 534 -23.64 -22.20 -7.64
N CYS A 535 -24.57 -22.34 -6.70
CA CYS A 535 -24.97 -23.64 -6.17
C CYS A 535 -25.97 -24.31 -7.12
N CYS A 536 -25.95 -25.64 -7.19
CA CYS A 536 -26.94 -26.39 -7.96
C CYS A 536 -28.38 -26.12 -7.45
N PRO A 537 -29.39 -25.96 -8.33
CA PRO A 537 -30.79 -25.84 -7.90
C PRO A 537 -31.40 -27.14 -7.33
N GLN A 538 -30.70 -28.28 -7.43
CA GLN A 538 -31.17 -29.55 -6.89
C GLN A 538 -30.83 -29.67 -5.40
N ARG A 539 -31.85 -29.85 -4.56
CA ARG A 539 -31.74 -29.78 -3.09
C ARG A 539 -30.67 -30.68 -2.44
N ASN A 540 -30.28 -31.76 -3.11
CA ASN A 540 -29.31 -32.73 -2.62
C ASN A 540 -27.98 -32.74 -3.41
N CYS A 541 -27.74 -31.77 -4.30
CA CYS A 541 -26.52 -31.70 -5.10
C CYS A 541 -25.59 -30.59 -4.61
N LEU A 542 -24.41 -30.98 -4.13
CA LEU A 542 -23.33 -30.05 -3.74
C LEU A 542 -22.51 -29.52 -4.94
N GLY A 543 -22.97 -29.77 -6.17
CA GLY A 543 -22.26 -29.37 -7.37
C GLY A 543 -22.24 -27.85 -7.59
N ALA A 544 -21.07 -27.35 -7.99
CA ALA A 544 -20.89 -25.99 -8.47
C ALA A 544 -21.42 -25.84 -9.91
N ILE A 545 -21.86 -24.63 -10.24
CA ILE A 545 -22.19 -24.18 -11.60
C ILE A 545 -21.27 -23.01 -11.95
N SER A 546 -20.50 -23.13 -13.03
CA SER A 546 -19.61 -22.07 -13.50
C SER A 546 -20.39 -20.92 -14.15
N GLU A 547 -19.93 -19.69 -13.92
CA GLU A 547 -20.41 -18.48 -14.60
C GLU A 547 -19.91 -18.39 -16.06
N SER A 548 -18.85 -19.13 -16.45
CA SER A 548 -18.41 -19.23 -17.86
C SER A 548 -17.53 -20.46 -18.16
N THR A 549 -17.32 -20.74 -19.45
CA THR A 549 -16.33 -21.72 -19.96
C THR A 549 -14.94 -21.08 -20.03
N TYR A 550 -14.02 -21.56 -19.20
CA TYR A 550 -12.66 -21.01 -19.10
C TYR A 550 -11.55 -22.01 -19.48
N TYR A 551 -11.88 -23.29 -19.64
CA TYR A 551 -10.93 -24.37 -19.92
C TYR A 551 -10.76 -24.53 -21.43
N ARG A 552 -9.57 -24.20 -21.96
CA ARG A 552 -9.27 -24.18 -23.41
C ARG A 552 -8.85 -25.54 -23.99
N SER A 553 -9.35 -26.64 -23.46
CA SER A 553 -9.37 -27.91 -24.19
C SER A 553 -10.33 -27.78 -25.39
N LYS A 554 -10.11 -28.55 -26.48
CA LYS A 554 -10.98 -28.49 -27.68
C LYS A 554 -12.38 -29.08 -27.45
N GLU A 555 -12.57 -29.69 -26.29
CA GLU A 555 -13.79 -30.26 -25.75
C GLU A 555 -13.77 -29.82 -24.28
N ASN A 556 -14.91 -29.43 -23.67
CA ASN A 556 -14.95 -28.77 -22.34
C ASN A 556 -14.47 -29.63 -21.14
N PHE A 557 -13.88 -30.80 -21.41
CA PHE A 557 -13.45 -31.82 -20.48
C PHE A 557 -12.11 -31.51 -19.80
N VAL A 558 -12.02 -31.82 -18.50
CA VAL A 558 -10.81 -31.77 -17.67
C VAL A 558 -10.69 -33.06 -16.88
N ASN A 559 -9.52 -33.72 -16.93
CA ASN A 559 -9.20 -34.92 -16.14
C ASN A 559 -8.41 -34.55 -14.87
N VAL A 560 -8.48 -35.41 -13.86
CA VAL A 560 -7.88 -35.23 -12.52
C VAL A 560 -7.49 -36.60 -11.93
N SER A 561 -6.43 -36.69 -11.09
CA SER A 561 -5.89 -37.93 -10.45
C SER A 561 -5.18 -37.69 -9.09
N LEU A 562 -5.32 -38.51 -8.02
CA LEU A 562 -5.18 -38.03 -6.61
C LEU A 562 -3.78 -37.83 -5.98
N GLY A 563 -3.74 -36.92 -4.98
CA GLY A 563 -2.68 -36.77 -3.98
C GLY A 563 -3.17 -36.10 -2.67
N GLY A 564 -2.73 -36.61 -1.51
CA GLY A 564 -3.22 -36.26 -0.17
C GLY A 564 -2.57 -35.01 0.46
N SER A 565 -2.81 -33.85 -0.13
CA SER A 565 -2.50 -32.54 0.49
C SER A 565 -3.71 -31.61 0.34
N TYR A 566 -3.62 -30.34 0.80
CA TYR A 566 -4.61 -29.30 0.47
C TYR A 566 -4.60 -28.86 -1.03
N VAL A 567 -4.12 -29.74 -1.91
CA VAL A 567 -4.23 -29.69 -3.37
C VAL A 567 -4.75 -31.06 -3.79
N SER A 568 -6.07 -31.19 -3.83
CA SER A 568 -6.75 -32.40 -4.28
C SER A 568 -6.48 -32.57 -5.77
N LYS A 569 -5.65 -33.52 -6.15
CA LYS A 569 -5.39 -33.77 -7.59
C LYS A 569 -6.43 -34.68 -8.26
N LEU A 570 -7.13 -35.50 -7.46
CA LEU A 570 -8.46 -36.15 -7.63
C LEU A 570 -8.71 -37.39 -8.54
N SER A 571 -8.30 -38.58 -8.06
CA SER A 571 -8.93 -39.90 -8.32
C SER A 571 -8.77 -40.91 -7.16
N LEU A 572 -9.61 -40.79 -6.11
CA LEU A 572 -9.98 -41.91 -5.25
C LEU A 572 -11.47 -41.76 -4.90
N PRO A 573 -12.30 -42.81 -5.07
CA PRO A 573 -13.86 -42.95 -3.94
C PRO A 573 -13.37 -42.95 -2.45
N ASP A 574 -14.12 -43.23 -1.39
CA ASP A 574 -15.46 -42.80 -0.96
C ASP A 574 -15.33 -42.42 0.54
N ILE A 575 -16.41 -42.04 1.21
CA ILE A 575 -16.86 -42.44 2.56
C ILE A 575 -17.87 -41.40 3.00
N SER A 576 -19.02 -41.84 3.51
CA SER A 576 -20.27 -41.06 3.66
C SER A 576 -20.41 -40.30 5.01
N LYS A 577 -21.31 -39.28 5.04
CA LYS A 577 -22.03 -38.71 6.20
C LYS A 577 -21.20 -38.04 7.34
N VAL A 578 -21.73 -36.91 7.86
CA VAL A 578 -21.33 -36.18 9.09
C VAL A 578 -19.90 -35.60 9.08
N GLY A 579 -19.74 -34.35 9.54
CA GLY A 579 -18.45 -33.73 9.88
C GLY A 579 -17.41 -33.72 8.75
N LYS A 580 -17.65 -32.96 7.67
CA LYS A 580 -16.96 -33.17 6.39
C LYS A 580 -16.14 -32.00 5.87
N ASP A 581 -15.00 -32.35 5.27
CA ASP A 581 -14.05 -31.41 4.69
C ASP A 581 -14.30 -31.17 3.19
N MET A 582 -13.48 -30.31 2.57
CA MET A 582 -13.49 -30.03 1.11
C MET A 582 -13.51 -31.29 0.24
N GLU A 583 -12.96 -32.37 0.77
CA GLU A 583 -12.88 -33.69 0.18
C GLU A 583 -14.25 -34.30 -0.19
N GLU A 584 -15.38 -33.97 0.48
CA GLU A 584 -16.70 -34.43 0.02
C GLU A 584 -17.24 -33.60 -1.14
N VAL A 585 -17.08 -32.27 -1.13
CA VAL A 585 -17.44 -31.46 -2.32
C VAL A 585 -16.64 -31.96 -3.52
N ALA A 586 -15.36 -32.27 -3.31
CA ALA A 586 -14.54 -32.91 -4.31
C ALA A 586 -15.10 -34.28 -4.74
N ARG A 587 -15.28 -35.26 -3.84
CA ARG A 587 -15.85 -36.58 -4.19
C ARG A 587 -17.26 -36.50 -4.84
N SER A 588 -18.01 -35.41 -4.59
CA SER A 588 -19.29 -35.14 -5.26
C SER A 588 -19.16 -34.55 -6.67
N LEU A 589 -18.07 -33.84 -6.98
CA LEU A 589 -17.76 -33.31 -8.32
C LEU A 589 -17.05 -34.35 -9.19
N PHE A 590 -16.22 -35.21 -8.58
CA PHE A 590 -15.21 -36.02 -9.24
C PHE A 590 -15.43 -37.54 -9.09
N GLY A 591 -16.49 -37.98 -8.40
CA GLY A 591 -16.69 -39.40 -8.11
C GLY A 591 -15.57 -39.99 -7.24
N ASN A 592 -15.08 -41.18 -7.59
CA ASN A 592 -13.86 -41.79 -7.00
C ASN A 592 -12.78 -41.85 -8.13
N SER A 593 -13.08 -42.30 -9.35
CA SER A 593 -12.09 -42.54 -10.41
C SER A 593 -11.57 -41.25 -11.10
N ASP A 594 -10.67 -41.37 -12.07
CA ASP A 594 -10.29 -40.24 -12.94
C ASP A 594 -11.52 -39.80 -13.76
N VAL A 595 -12.28 -38.81 -13.27
CA VAL A 595 -13.51 -38.35 -13.91
C VAL A 595 -13.24 -37.14 -14.80
N SER A 596 -13.72 -37.25 -16.04
CA SER A 596 -13.63 -36.18 -17.03
C SER A 596 -14.76 -35.16 -16.82
N LEU A 597 -14.44 -34.04 -16.16
CA LEU A 597 -15.37 -32.94 -15.92
C LEU A 597 -15.56 -32.13 -17.19
N ASN A 598 -16.71 -32.25 -17.86
CA ASN A 598 -17.12 -31.18 -18.78
C ASN A 598 -17.68 -29.99 -17.97
N ILE A 599 -17.07 -28.81 -18.10
CA ILE A 599 -17.44 -27.58 -17.37
C ILE A 599 -18.19 -26.60 -18.31
N ASP A 600 -19.40 -26.97 -18.71
CA ASP A 600 -20.31 -26.10 -19.48
C ASP A 600 -20.83 -24.93 -18.61
N PRO A 601 -21.06 -23.73 -19.17
CA PRO A 601 -21.61 -22.60 -18.41
C PRO A 601 -23.06 -22.88 -18.02
N GLY A 602 -23.47 -22.51 -16.81
CA GLY A 602 -24.85 -22.71 -16.35
C GLY A 602 -25.24 -24.15 -16.01
N CYS A 603 -24.46 -25.15 -16.43
CA CYS A 603 -24.63 -26.54 -16.06
C CYS A 603 -23.96 -26.86 -14.71
N CYS A 604 -24.63 -27.66 -13.89
CA CYS A 604 -24.04 -28.23 -12.68
C CYS A 604 -22.96 -29.26 -13.05
N MET A 605 -21.73 -29.06 -12.57
CA MET A 605 -20.57 -29.92 -12.85
C MET A 605 -20.79 -31.38 -12.42
N ASN A 606 -21.63 -31.60 -11.40
CA ASN A 606 -22.09 -32.92 -10.94
C ASN A 606 -23.34 -33.36 -11.73
N CYS A 607 -24.53 -32.87 -11.37
CA CYS A 607 -25.79 -33.46 -11.84
C CYS A 607 -26.40 -32.82 -13.10
N ARG A 608 -25.63 -32.00 -13.84
CA ARG A 608 -26.00 -31.39 -15.13
C ARG A 608 -27.28 -30.54 -15.18
N SER A 609 -27.90 -30.25 -14.05
CA SER A 609 -29.02 -29.31 -13.98
C SER A 609 -28.56 -27.90 -14.36
N HIS A 610 -29.35 -27.22 -15.20
CA HIS A 610 -29.03 -25.94 -15.80
C HIS A 610 -29.68 -24.75 -15.05
N ILE A 611 -29.04 -23.59 -15.06
CA ILE A 611 -29.60 -22.29 -14.62
C ILE A 611 -29.36 -21.20 -15.68
N ASP A 612 -30.21 -20.17 -15.69
CA ASP A 612 -29.89 -18.91 -16.37
C ASP A 612 -28.78 -18.18 -15.59
N VAL A 613 -27.56 -18.28 -16.11
CA VAL A 613 -26.36 -17.64 -15.54
C VAL A 613 -26.48 -16.12 -15.53
N ALA A 614 -27.01 -15.52 -16.59
CA ALA A 614 -27.06 -14.06 -16.71
C ALA A 614 -28.03 -13.47 -15.67
N SER A 615 -29.20 -14.10 -15.51
CA SER A 615 -30.17 -13.74 -14.46
C SER A 615 -29.63 -14.02 -13.05
N ALA A 616 -28.96 -15.17 -12.84
CA ALA A 616 -28.36 -15.51 -11.55
C ALA A 616 -27.22 -14.54 -11.16
N ALA A 617 -26.35 -14.16 -12.10
CA ALA A 617 -25.28 -13.19 -11.91
C ALA A 617 -25.82 -11.79 -11.65
N ALA A 618 -26.76 -11.30 -12.47
CA ALA A 618 -27.38 -9.99 -12.29
C ALA A 618 -28.17 -9.89 -10.96
N THR A 619 -28.77 -11.00 -10.50
CA THR A 619 -29.41 -11.07 -9.18
C THR A 619 -28.36 -11.09 -8.07
N SER A 620 -27.34 -11.94 -8.17
CA SER A 620 -26.29 -12.01 -7.14
C SER A 620 -25.50 -10.71 -7.01
N HIS A 621 -25.22 -9.99 -8.09
CA HIS A 621 -24.53 -8.69 -8.04
C HIS A 621 -25.40 -7.64 -7.34
N ARG A 622 -26.71 -7.62 -7.62
CA ARG A 622 -27.68 -6.73 -6.98
C ARG A 622 -27.79 -6.98 -5.47
N GLU A 623 -27.88 -8.25 -5.06
CA GLU A 623 -27.98 -8.59 -3.64
C GLU A 623 -26.66 -8.42 -2.89
N ALA A 624 -25.50 -8.62 -3.54
CA ALA A 624 -24.20 -8.28 -2.97
C ALA A 624 -24.03 -6.76 -2.79
N SER A 625 -24.37 -5.96 -3.80
CA SER A 625 -24.30 -4.50 -3.75
C SER A 625 -25.15 -3.90 -2.62
N LYS A 626 -26.31 -4.49 -2.30
CA LYS A 626 -27.11 -4.08 -1.11
C LYS A 626 -26.35 -4.27 0.20
N VAL A 627 -25.59 -5.36 0.34
CA VAL A 627 -24.78 -5.64 1.53
C VAL A 627 -23.55 -4.73 1.57
N ASP A 628 -22.84 -4.56 0.45
CA ASP A 628 -21.65 -3.70 0.37
C ASP A 628 -21.93 -2.23 0.75
N ARG A 629 -23.14 -1.71 0.49
CA ARG A 629 -23.57 -0.37 0.93
C ARG A 629 -23.47 -0.13 2.44
N LEU A 630 -23.44 -1.16 3.29
CA LEU A 630 -23.25 -1.02 4.73
C LEU A 630 -21.85 -0.48 5.12
N LYS A 631 -20.86 -0.61 4.23
CA LYS A 631 -19.49 -0.11 4.43
C LYS A 631 -19.44 1.41 4.41
N GLU A 632 -20.15 2.01 3.46
CA GLU A 632 -20.21 3.46 3.22
C GLU A 632 -21.03 4.22 4.29
N ILE A 633 -21.88 3.52 5.04
CA ILE A 633 -22.79 4.12 6.02
C ILE A 633 -22.13 4.20 7.40
N THR A 634 -22.07 5.41 7.96
CA THR A 634 -21.51 5.71 9.29
C THR A 634 -22.49 5.43 10.43
N LEU A 635 -23.77 5.76 10.25
CA LEU A 635 -24.85 5.52 11.20
C LEU A 635 -25.82 4.49 10.62
N LEU A 636 -25.72 3.23 11.07
CA LEU A 636 -26.60 2.15 10.66
C LEU A 636 -27.84 2.07 11.56
N ASP A 637 -28.97 1.73 10.95
CA ASP A 637 -30.19 1.36 11.66
C ASP A 637 -30.46 -0.15 11.54
N LYS A 638 -31.44 -0.65 12.29
CA LYS A 638 -31.82 -2.07 12.25
C LYS A 638 -32.53 -2.45 10.94
N THR A 639 -33.09 -1.49 10.20
CA THR A 639 -33.80 -1.72 8.93
C THR A 639 -32.82 -2.12 7.82
N LEU A 640 -31.73 -1.37 7.66
CA LEU A 640 -30.67 -1.64 6.69
C LEU A 640 -30.01 -3.00 6.92
N ILE A 641 -29.82 -3.39 8.18
CA ILE A 641 -29.27 -4.71 8.54
C ILE A 641 -30.28 -5.82 8.21
N LEU A 642 -31.58 -5.62 8.43
CA LEU A 642 -32.62 -6.59 8.01
C LEU A 642 -32.68 -6.74 6.47
N GLU A 643 -32.54 -5.66 5.70
CA GLU A 643 -32.44 -5.72 4.23
C GLU A 643 -31.18 -6.49 3.77
N ALA A 644 -30.04 -6.26 4.43
CA ALA A 644 -28.80 -6.97 4.13
C ALA A 644 -28.85 -8.46 4.50
N LEU A 645 -29.45 -8.81 5.64
CA LEU A 645 -29.73 -10.20 6.02
C LEU A 645 -30.66 -10.90 5.03
N GLN A 646 -31.69 -10.20 4.53
CA GLN A 646 -32.55 -10.71 3.47
C GLN A 646 -31.76 -10.93 2.17
N SER A 647 -30.86 -10.02 1.82
CA SER A 647 -29.98 -10.10 0.64
C SER A 647 -29.00 -11.28 0.76
N LEU A 648 -28.33 -11.44 1.91
CA LEU A 648 -27.51 -12.60 2.26
C LEU A 648 -28.30 -13.92 2.16
N LYS A 649 -29.56 -13.94 2.61
CA LYS A 649 -30.45 -15.09 2.50
C LYS A 649 -30.85 -15.43 1.05
N GLN A 650 -30.74 -14.50 0.11
CA GLN A 650 -30.83 -14.82 -1.33
C GLN A 650 -29.47 -15.27 -1.89
N LEU A 651 -28.36 -14.61 -1.51
CA LEU A 651 -27.01 -15.02 -1.92
C LEU A 651 -26.72 -16.49 -1.53
N LYS A 652 -27.12 -16.92 -0.33
CA LYS A 652 -27.01 -18.31 0.18
C LYS A 652 -27.86 -19.34 -0.59
N LYS A 653 -28.76 -18.92 -1.49
CA LYS A 653 -29.52 -19.77 -2.41
C LYS A 653 -29.03 -19.71 -3.86
N LEU A 654 -28.10 -18.82 -4.16
CA LEU A 654 -27.61 -18.53 -5.51
C LEU A 654 -26.15 -18.96 -5.64
N ARG A 655 -25.27 -18.45 -4.78
CA ARG A 655 -23.83 -18.74 -4.83
C ARG A 655 -23.49 -20.03 -4.08
N HIS A 656 -22.44 -20.70 -4.52
CA HIS A 656 -21.91 -21.89 -3.87
C HIS A 656 -21.54 -21.59 -2.40
N PRO A 657 -21.75 -22.49 -1.42
CA PRO A 657 -21.50 -22.23 0.00
C PRO A 657 -20.09 -21.77 0.34
N TYR A 658 -19.09 -22.15 -0.47
CA TYR A 658 -17.69 -21.73 -0.32
C TYR A 658 -17.27 -20.61 -1.28
N SER A 659 -18.22 -19.81 -1.78
CA SER A 659 -17.92 -18.68 -2.66
C SER A 659 -17.33 -17.49 -1.91
N LYS A 660 -16.44 -16.74 -2.58
CA LYS A 660 -15.82 -15.53 -2.04
C LYS A 660 -16.87 -14.46 -1.73
N ALA A 661 -17.89 -14.35 -2.58
CA ALA A 661 -19.01 -13.42 -2.39
C ALA A 661 -19.81 -13.68 -1.10
N LEU A 662 -19.94 -14.94 -0.67
CA LEU A 662 -20.56 -15.25 0.63
C LEU A 662 -19.65 -14.85 1.80
N ALA A 663 -18.35 -15.19 1.78
CA ALA A 663 -17.42 -14.76 2.83
C ALA A 663 -17.45 -13.23 3.02
N GLN A 664 -17.37 -12.47 1.91
CA GLN A 664 -17.41 -11.01 1.93
C GLN A 664 -18.75 -10.46 2.44
N ALA A 665 -19.88 -11.12 2.14
CA ALA A 665 -21.19 -10.70 2.63
C ALA A 665 -21.40 -11.00 4.12
N GLU A 666 -20.91 -12.15 4.61
CA GLU A 666 -20.91 -12.48 6.05
C GLU A 666 -20.04 -11.48 6.83
N ASP A 667 -18.82 -11.22 6.35
CA ASP A 667 -17.88 -10.26 6.94
C ASP A 667 -18.47 -8.84 7.02
N THR A 668 -19.04 -8.34 5.92
CA THR A 668 -19.69 -7.01 5.88
C THR A 668 -20.87 -6.91 6.85
N ILE A 669 -21.58 -8.01 7.09
CA ILE A 669 -22.69 -8.06 8.04
C ILE A 669 -22.18 -8.17 9.48
N ALA A 670 -21.06 -8.84 9.73
CA ALA A 670 -20.38 -8.81 11.02
C ALA A 670 -19.95 -7.38 11.39
N GLU A 671 -19.28 -6.67 10.47
CA GLU A 671 -18.91 -5.25 10.63
C GLU A 671 -20.13 -4.36 10.95
N ALA A 672 -21.25 -4.59 10.27
CA ALA A 672 -22.50 -3.87 10.51
C ALA A 672 -23.13 -4.16 11.88
N PHE A 673 -23.01 -5.40 12.37
CA PHE A 673 -23.49 -5.77 13.70
C PHE A 673 -22.63 -5.20 14.83
N VAL A 674 -21.29 -5.13 14.67
CA VAL A 674 -20.42 -4.42 15.63
C VAL A 674 -20.81 -2.93 15.72
N LYS A 675 -21.02 -2.27 14.57
CA LYS A 675 -21.47 -0.87 14.50
C LYS A 675 -22.77 -0.58 15.27
N ILE A 676 -23.68 -1.56 15.43
CA ILE A 676 -24.92 -1.42 16.22
C ILE A 676 -24.87 -2.08 17.62
N GLY A 677 -23.70 -2.59 18.04
CA GLY A 677 -23.47 -3.19 19.36
C GLY A 677 -23.99 -4.61 19.56
N ASP A 678 -24.44 -5.32 18.51
CA ASP A 678 -24.90 -6.71 18.61
C ASP A 678 -23.73 -7.68 18.36
N GLN A 679 -22.88 -7.81 19.38
CA GLN A 679 -21.66 -8.62 19.31
C GLN A 679 -21.94 -10.12 19.12
N GLU A 680 -23.09 -10.60 19.59
CA GLU A 680 -23.54 -11.98 19.41
C GLU A 680 -23.76 -12.32 17.94
N GLN A 681 -24.43 -11.44 17.17
CA GLN A 681 -24.58 -11.65 15.73
C GLN A 681 -23.28 -11.37 14.99
N ALA A 682 -22.50 -10.37 15.40
CA ALA A 682 -21.18 -10.10 14.83
C ALA A 682 -20.26 -11.34 14.90
N GLN A 683 -20.20 -12.02 16.04
CA GLN A 683 -19.43 -13.26 16.20
C GLN A 683 -19.89 -14.33 15.21
N LYS A 684 -21.19 -14.62 15.15
CA LYS A 684 -21.77 -15.68 14.31
C LYS A 684 -21.48 -15.44 12.82
N HIS A 685 -21.52 -14.19 12.36
CA HIS A 685 -21.21 -13.81 10.99
C HIS A 685 -19.70 -13.80 10.70
N CYS A 686 -18.85 -13.31 11.63
CA CYS A 686 -17.40 -13.34 11.49
C CYS A 686 -16.86 -14.79 11.46
N GLU A 687 -17.36 -15.67 12.33
CA GLU A 687 -17.05 -17.09 12.30
C GLU A 687 -17.48 -17.74 10.97
N ALA A 688 -18.64 -17.39 10.42
CA ALA A 688 -19.08 -17.89 9.11
C ALA A 688 -18.13 -17.47 7.98
N SER A 689 -17.68 -16.20 7.94
CA SER A 689 -16.61 -15.74 7.02
C SER A 689 -15.35 -16.61 7.18
N ILE A 690 -14.85 -16.74 8.40
CA ILE A 690 -13.63 -17.50 8.73
C ILE A 690 -13.76 -18.98 8.32
N GLN A 691 -14.92 -19.62 8.46
CA GLN A 691 -15.11 -21.01 8.00
C GLN A 691 -15.10 -21.14 6.48
N ILE A 692 -15.67 -20.18 5.73
CA ILE A 692 -15.59 -20.17 4.26
C ILE A 692 -14.14 -19.95 3.80
N LEU A 693 -13.42 -19.02 4.44
CA LEU A 693 -12.06 -18.67 4.06
C LEU A 693 -11.06 -19.81 4.32
N LYS A 694 -11.26 -20.63 5.37
CA LYS A 694 -10.53 -21.90 5.57
C LYS A 694 -10.75 -22.95 4.47
N LYS A 695 -11.74 -22.78 3.60
CA LYS A 695 -12.02 -23.65 2.43
C LYS A 695 -11.57 -23.01 1.11
N LEU A 696 -11.31 -21.69 1.09
CA LEU A 696 -10.74 -20.98 -0.06
C LEU A 696 -9.21 -20.86 0.00
N TYR A 697 -8.62 -20.85 1.20
CA TYR A 697 -7.21 -20.58 1.42
C TYR A 697 -6.55 -21.65 2.30
N HIS A 698 -5.23 -21.78 2.18
CA HIS A 698 -4.41 -22.61 3.06
C HIS A 698 -4.57 -22.16 4.54
N PRO A 699 -4.61 -23.06 5.55
CA PRO A 699 -4.88 -22.68 6.94
C PRO A 699 -3.90 -21.68 7.59
N LYS A 700 -2.73 -21.44 6.98
CA LYS A 700 -1.75 -20.41 7.38
C LYS A 700 -1.81 -19.14 6.53
N HIS A 701 -2.84 -18.92 5.71
CA HIS A 701 -2.91 -17.76 4.82
C HIS A 701 -3.24 -16.47 5.57
N ILE A 702 -2.58 -15.37 5.21
CA ILE A 702 -2.73 -14.07 5.90
C ILE A 702 -4.15 -13.52 5.90
N ALA A 703 -4.97 -13.81 4.88
CA ALA A 703 -6.39 -13.44 4.88
C ALA A 703 -7.15 -14.01 6.10
N ILE A 704 -6.81 -15.22 6.54
CA ILE A 704 -7.43 -15.84 7.73
C ILE A 704 -6.96 -15.11 9.00
N ALA A 705 -5.72 -14.61 9.04
CA ALA A 705 -5.20 -13.87 10.19
C ALA A 705 -5.87 -12.51 10.40
N HIS A 706 -6.20 -11.79 9.31
CA HIS A 706 -6.95 -10.54 9.40
C HIS A 706 -8.36 -10.75 9.97
N GLU A 707 -9.07 -11.79 9.51
CA GLU A 707 -10.42 -12.11 10.02
C GLU A 707 -10.38 -12.63 11.47
N LEU A 708 -9.36 -13.41 11.84
CA LEU A 708 -9.15 -13.81 13.24
C LEU A 708 -8.94 -12.58 14.16
N ILE A 709 -8.35 -11.49 13.67
CA ILE A 709 -8.27 -10.24 14.45
C ILE A 709 -9.63 -9.56 14.62
N LYS A 710 -10.47 -9.55 13.58
CA LYS A 710 -11.87 -9.07 13.70
C LYS A 710 -12.60 -9.84 14.80
N LEU A 711 -12.46 -11.17 14.81
CA LEU A 711 -13.02 -12.04 15.84
C LEU A 711 -12.44 -11.77 17.24
N VAL A 712 -11.15 -11.44 17.38
CA VAL A 712 -10.57 -11.01 18.68
C VAL A 712 -11.25 -9.74 19.20
N SER A 713 -11.45 -8.72 18.36
CA SER A 713 -12.16 -7.50 18.78
C SER A 713 -13.59 -7.79 19.26
N ILE A 714 -14.29 -8.71 18.60
CA ILE A 714 -15.66 -9.10 18.97
C ILE A 714 -15.67 -9.92 20.28
N LEU A 715 -14.75 -10.87 20.44
CA LEU A 715 -14.67 -11.71 21.66
C LEU A 715 -14.29 -10.90 22.90
N LEU A 716 -13.38 -9.93 22.79
CA LEU A 716 -13.11 -8.96 23.85
C LEU A 716 -14.36 -8.12 24.18
N SER A 717 -15.10 -7.69 23.16
CA SER A 717 -16.37 -6.96 23.33
C SER A 717 -17.51 -7.80 23.95
N LEU A 718 -17.33 -9.13 24.03
CA LEU A 718 -18.22 -10.08 24.72
C LEU A 718 -17.70 -10.49 26.11
N GLY A 719 -16.47 -10.12 26.48
CA GLY A 719 -15.80 -10.59 27.70
C GLY A 719 -15.26 -12.03 27.63
N ASP A 720 -15.22 -12.67 26.46
CA ASP A 720 -14.59 -13.99 26.29
C ASP A 720 -13.07 -13.83 26.05
N THR A 721 -12.38 -13.48 27.13
CA THR A 721 -10.93 -13.22 27.15
C THR A 721 -10.12 -14.46 26.81
N ALA A 722 -10.62 -15.66 27.17
CA ALA A 722 -9.97 -16.93 26.91
C ALA A 722 -10.01 -17.30 25.42
N SER A 723 -11.17 -17.21 24.77
CA SER A 723 -11.28 -17.41 23.32
C SER A 723 -10.59 -16.29 22.55
N ALA A 724 -10.62 -15.04 23.04
CA ALA A 724 -9.87 -13.93 22.46
C ALA A 724 -8.36 -14.22 22.48
N ALA A 725 -7.80 -14.69 23.60
CA ALA A 725 -6.39 -15.06 23.72
C ALA A 725 -5.99 -16.21 22.78
N ALA A 726 -6.79 -17.28 22.74
CA ALA A 726 -6.55 -18.42 21.84
C ALA A 726 -6.67 -18.03 20.36
N THR A 727 -7.56 -17.10 20.02
CA THR A 727 -7.75 -16.59 18.65
C THR A 727 -6.62 -15.63 18.27
N PHE A 728 -6.20 -14.75 19.18
CA PHE A 728 -5.08 -13.83 18.98
C PHE A 728 -3.78 -14.57 18.76
N ALA A 729 -3.45 -15.58 19.59
CA ALA A 729 -2.24 -16.38 19.44
C ALA A 729 -2.15 -17.08 18.05
N ARG A 730 -3.29 -17.48 17.48
CA ARG A 730 -3.37 -18.06 16.13
C ARG A 730 -3.14 -17.00 15.04
N ALA A 731 -3.70 -15.80 15.19
CA ALA A 731 -3.44 -14.69 14.28
C ALA A 731 -1.96 -14.24 14.34
N GLU A 732 -1.42 -14.08 15.55
CA GLU A 732 -0.02 -13.72 15.81
C GLU A 732 0.95 -14.73 15.20
N ALA A 733 0.67 -16.04 15.31
CA ALA A 733 1.46 -17.09 14.67
C ALA A 733 1.46 -17.00 13.13
N ILE A 734 0.34 -16.64 12.50
CA ILE A 734 0.27 -16.44 11.04
C ILE A 734 0.98 -15.14 10.63
N PHE A 735 0.77 -14.02 11.33
CA PHE A 735 1.49 -12.78 11.02
C PHE A 735 3.00 -12.89 11.28
N SER A 736 3.42 -13.73 12.23
CA SER A 736 4.84 -14.06 12.47
C SER A 736 5.48 -14.74 11.26
N LEU A 737 4.75 -15.61 10.57
CA LEU A 737 5.21 -16.29 9.35
C LEU A 737 5.44 -15.30 8.20
N TYR A 738 4.58 -14.29 8.06
CA TYR A 738 4.62 -13.32 6.96
C TYR A 738 5.56 -12.13 7.21
N TYR A 739 5.64 -11.63 8.46
CA TYR A 739 6.39 -10.41 8.80
C TYR A 739 7.57 -10.64 9.76
N GLY A 740 7.64 -11.78 10.45
CA GLY A 740 8.63 -12.07 11.48
C GLY A 740 8.69 -10.98 12.56
N SER A 741 9.91 -10.66 13.00
CA SER A 741 10.21 -9.57 13.95
C SER A 741 9.76 -8.17 13.50
N HIS A 742 9.27 -8.00 12.28
CA HIS A 742 8.73 -6.72 11.79
C HIS A 742 7.22 -6.59 12.01
N MET A 743 6.53 -7.62 12.51
CA MET A 743 5.07 -7.66 12.69
C MET A 743 4.49 -6.41 13.35
N GLU A 744 4.91 -6.09 14.58
CA GLU A 744 4.37 -4.95 15.35
C GLU A 744 4.71 -3.59 14.72
N LYS A 745 5.66 -3.53 13.78
CA LYS A 745 6.01 -2.34 13.00
C LYS A 745 5.18 -2.18 11.71
N ILE A 746 4.62 -3.28 11.19
CA ILE A 746 3.69 -3.27 10.05
C ILE A 746 2.24 -3.15 10.52
N LEU A 747 1.91 -3.79 11.64
CA LEU A 747 0.56 -3.93 12.20
C LEU A 747 0.53 -3.37 13.64
N ALA A 748 0.75 -2.07 13.79
CA ALA A 748 0.94 -1.40 15.09
C ALA A 748 -0.20 -1.64 16.10
N TYR A 749 -1.43 -1.82 15.62
CA TYR A 749 -2.60 -2.15 16.44
C TYR A 749 -2.46 -3.48 17.22
N LEU A 750 -1.70 -4.46 16.68
CA LEU A 750 -1.46 -5.74 17.36
C LEU A 750 -0.78 -5.55 18.71
N GLY A 751 0.14 -4.58 18.82
CA GLY A 751 0.82 -4.29 20.09
C GLY A 751 -0.14 -3.87 21.21
N THR A 752 -1.28 -3.26 20.87
CA THR A 752 -2.30 -2.88 21.86
C THR A 752 -3.34 -3.97 22.09
N LEU A 753 -3.78 -4.69 21.05
CA LEU A 753 -4.63 -5.89 21.23
C LEU A 753 -3.95 -6.91 22.14
N LYS A 754 -2.63 -7.12 21.96
CA LYS A 754 -1.76 -7.96 22.81
C LYS A 754 -1.66 -7.51 24.26
N ARG A 755 -2.00 -6.25 24.58
CA ARG A 755 -2.16 -5.76 25.96
C ARG A 755 -3.57 -6.01 26.49
N ALA A 756 -4.61 -5.66 25.73
CA ALA A 756 -6.01 -5.92 26.12
C ALA A 756 -6.24 -7.40 26.46
N VAL A 757 -5.85 -8.30 25.55
CA VAL A 757 -5.90 -9.77 25.70
C VAL A 757 -5.14 -10.29 26.93
N ARG A 758 -4.18 -9.53 27.49
CA ARG A 758 -3.41 -9.91 28.67
C ARG A 758 -3.98 -9.35 29.97
N CYS A 759 -4.37 -8.08 30.01
CA CYS A 759 -4.84 -7.43 31.24
C CYS A 759 -6.07 -8.12 31.84
N GLU A 760 -6.98 -8.59 30.98
CA GLU A 760 -8.22 -9.27 31.40
C GLU A 760 -8.03 -10.78 31.64
N SER A 761 -6.79 -11.29 31.52
CA SER A 761 -6.42 -12.66 31.88
C SER A 761 -5.85 -12.79 33.30
N THR A 762 -5.76 -11.67 34.03
CA THR A 762 -5.10 -11.56 35.35
C THR A 762 -6.04 -11.13 36.48
N GLU A 763 -7.31 -11.56 36.46
CA GLU A 763 -8.20 -11.54 37.65
C GLU A 763 -7.80 -12.61 38.68
N ALA A 764 -6.53 -12.59 39.11
CA ALA A 764 -5.92 -13.59 39.99
C ALA A 764 -4.80 -12.99 40.87
N CYS A 765 -5.04 -11.81 41.46
CA CYS A 765 -4.28 -11.21 42.56
C CYS A 765 -5.23 -10.42 43.46
#